data_AF-A0A2G6C5N9-F1
#
_entry.id   AF-A0A2G6C5N9-F1
#
_cell.length_a   1.000
_cell.length_b   1.000
_cell.length_c   1.000
_cell.angle_alpha   90.00
_cell.angle_beta   90.00
_cell.angle_gamma   90.00
#
_symmetry.space_group_name_H-M   'P 1'
#
loop_
_entity.id
_entity.type
_entity.pdbx_description
1 polymer ?
#
loop_
_entity_poly.entity_id
_entity_poly.type
_entity_poly.pdbx_seq_one_letter_code
_entity_poly.pdbx_strand_id
1 'polypeptide(L)'
;MKAFDQKQFKTSLKLAFIWLTVSCLLSANFQGLVFATTEYKDSTYVYNPDSVSCADGTTTASTSSGGVKYISKGIIPKEGMQVGATTYGGMFSGGKWVSTNTNQGVYPGKSADDNGMTSFGPPMAGSVGYAELAGSGKKGTVLGNLPRGTKLKISYKGKYVIAEKRDVGYGGGNQRVRGKIKAVDLWWEVAAMLDFKGGSDIVTIHAVDDNTPLTESGVVFDKASKTLTKYGGAIPDGAGGGAVSAQSFDEACCPEGSGSITPTSVSGANNKEKVWNFLIDRGLSPEQAAGVMGNLQQESGFDPLAQNPSSGAWGLAQWYGSRKTAILTALKKQPDIAKYADEKYADAIEKVPQSDKDKLILFELTFLEQESKSRGVARRFVDQFNISDAENEWSFLRKLSSVKDATVFWHNSFEISEDSPSKVLKERGGFADNLYKQLKDSRPAGSGGVCASVGNGSLQDYVLKYAHHEYHKAPFLKMTPAYRAAVDRAIKEGRYVGGGDNPGIDCGGFVTTLVHDSGFEPNYNYGSKTSKGASNCPVQKRWLDRPDSGWKIISKKGKNEKGKTIYTINVADLRPGDVAFKVVGSRVPHTFIFVGKIDGFERNIASASFSQDGQGWRTPMAGKENPAATNIVWYRKVNSYGPIQRPI
;
A
#
# COMPACT_ATOMS: atom_id res chain seq x y z
N MET A 1 7.69 -59.15 35.95
CA MET A 1 7.42 -60.47 35.33
C MET A 1 5.97 -60.53 34.87
N LYS A 2 5.69 -61.25 33.77
CA LYS A 2 4.37 -61.74 33.29
C LYS A 2 3.13 -60.84 33.46
N ALA A 3 2.63 -60.32 32.34
CA ALA A 3 1.22 -59.94 32.17
C ALA A 3 0.36 -61.16 31.78
N PHE A 4 -0.97 -61.01 31.73
CA PHE A 4 -1.81 -61.72 30.76
C PHE A 4 -3.10 -60.93 30.45
N ASP A 5 -3.65 -61.11 29.24
CA ASP A 5 -4.86 -60.48 28.69
C ASP A 5 -5.70 -61.53 27.94
N GLN A 6 -7.03 -61.44 28.05
CA GLN A 6 -8.07 -61.66 27.00
C GLN A 6 -9.48 -61.55 27.66
N LYS A 7 -10.55 -60.90 27.17
CA LYS A 7 -11.07 -60.52 25.82
C LYS A 7 -12.15 -61.52 25.32
N GLN A 8 -13.09 -61.04 24.47
CA GLN A 8 -14.24 -61.76 23.85
C GLN A 8 -15.51 -61.90 24.74
N PHE A 9 -16.77 -61.92 24.26
CA PHE A 9 -17.43 -61.32 23.07
C PHE A 9 -18.96 -61.61 23.11
N LYS A 10 -19.83 -60.66 22.73
CA LYS A 10 -21.08 -60.86 21.92
C LYS A 10 -21.95 -59.59 21.85
N THR A 11 -22.87 -59.55 20.88
CA THR A 11 -23.38 -58.29 20.30
C THR A 11 -24.80 -58.43 19.71
N SER A 12 -25.47 -57.28 19.54
CA SER A 12 -26.40 -56.94 18.43
C SER A 12 -27.91 -57.30 18.47
N LEU A 13 -28.72 -56.24 18.29
CA LEU A 13 -29.98 -56.15 17.47
C LEU A 13 -31.23 -56.91 18.01
N LYS A 14 -32.50 -56.47 17.87
CA LYS A 14 -33.24 -55.41 17.11
C LYS A 14 -34.45 -54.92 17.98
N LEU A 15 -35.41 -54.05 17.62
CA LEU A 15 -35.91 -53.44 16.36
C LEU A 15 -36.49 -52.00 16.60
N ALA A 16 -37.05 -51.42 15.54
CA ALA A 16 -37.97 -50.29 15.35
C ALA A 16 -39.39 -50.47 15.98
N PHE A 17 -40.35 -49.51 16.05
CA PHE A 17 -40.55 -48.08 15.66
C PHE A 17 -41.76 -47.50 16.52
N ILE A 18 -42.51 -46.38 16.37
CA ILE A 18 -42.73 -45.29 15.37
C ILE A 18 -43.35 -43.99 16.01
N TRP A 19 -43.10 -42.78 15.46
CA TRP A 19 -43.93 -41.54 15.21
C TRP A 19 -45.15 -41.13 16.13
N LEU A 20 -45.53 -39.86 16.43
CA LEU A 20 -45.05 -38.47 16.15
C LEU A 20 -45.72 -37.35 17.05
N THR A 21 -45.06 -36.19 17.27
CA THR A 21 -45.51 -34.77 17.61
C THR A 21 -46.80 -34.44 18.44
N VAL A 22 -46.89 -33.36 19.25
CA VAL A 22 -46.94 -31.90 18.88
C VAL A 22 -46.57 -30.92 20.04
N SER A 23 -46.19 -29.70 19.63
CA SER A 23 -45.59 -28.50 20.25
C SER A 23 -46.17 -27.79 21.52
N CYS A 24 -45.31 -26.89 22.06
CA CYS A 24 -45.56 -25.48 22.51
C CYS A 24 -45.45 -25.06 24.01
N LEU A 25 -44.25 -24.55 24.35
CA LEU A 25 -43.94 -23.24 24.95
C LEU A 25 -44.39 -22.85 26.39
N LEU A 26 -43.51 -22.08 27.05
CA LEU A 26 -43.57 -21.71 28.48
C LEU A 26 -43.46 -20.18 28.70
N SER A 27 -44.18 -19.71 29.73
CA SER A 27 -43.88 -18.59 30.68
C SER A 27 -43.12 -17.32 30.25
N ALA A 28 -43.62 -16.17 30.71
CA ALA A 28 -43.01 -14.84 30.53
C ALA A 28 -42.09 -14.37 31.67
N ASN A 29 -41.28 -13.36 31.35
CA ASN A 29 -40.69 -12.30 32.19
C ASN A 29 -40.66 -12.45 33.73
N PHE A 30 -39.47 -12.24 34.32
CA PHE A 30 -39.34 -11.32 35.47
C PHE A 30 -38.03 -10.53 35.42
N GLN A 31 -38.00 -9.35 36.04
CA GLN A 31 -36.86 -8.44 36.03
C GLN A 31 -35.81 -8.80 37.09
N GLY A 32 -34.54 -8.49 36.82
CA GLY A 32 -33.42 -8.85 37.69
C GLY A 32 -32.94 -7.73 38.62
N LEU A 33 -32.20 -8.13 39.65
CA LEU A 33 -31.30 -7.28 40.43
C LEU A 33 -30.13 -8.16 40.91
N VAL A 34 -28.88 -7.75 40.66
CA VAL A 34 -27.69 -8.53 41.06
C VAL A 34 -26.68 -7.59 41.73
N PHE A 35 -26.43 -7.81 43.01
CA PHE A 35 -25.27 -7.25 43.71
C PHE A 35 -24.03 -8.09 43.37
N ALA A 36 -22.87 -7.43 43.23
CA ALA A 36 -21.61 -8.10 42.94
C ALA A 36 -20.64 -7.99 44.12
N THR A 37 -20.13 -9.14 44.58
CA THR A 37 -19.03 -9.22 45.57
C THR A 37 -18.04 -10.31 45.16
N THR A 38 -16.82 -9.88 44.83
CA THR A 38 -15.52 -10.56 45.05
C THR A 38 -15.45 -12.09 45.20
N GLU A 39 -14.64 -12.74 44.36
CA GLU A 39 -13.32 -13.24 44.82
C GLU A 39 -12.37 -13.50 43.64
N TYR A 40 -11.07 -13.66 43.92
CA TYR A 40 -9.99 -13.84 42.92
C TYR A 40 -9.02 -14.91 43.43
N LYS A 41 -8.59 -15.87 42.60
CA LYS A 41 -7.64 -16.94 42.98
C LYS A 41 -6.67 -17.28 41.85
N ASP A 42 -5.43 -17.56 42.23
CA ASP A 42 -4.32 -17.93 41.33
C ASP A 42 -4.49 -19.32 40.68
N SER A 43 -3.92 -19.48 39.49
CA SER A 43 -3.50 -20.78 38.97
C SER A 43 -2.26 -20.65 38.06
N THR A 44 -1.17 -21.31 38.47
CA THR A 44 0.10 -21.37 37.71
C THR A 44 0.04 -22.42 36.61
N TYR A 45 0.52 -22.10 35.41
CA TYR A 45 0.69 -23.09 34.33
C TYR A 45 2.13 -23.64 34.27
N VAL A 46 2.24 -24.95 34.08
CA VAL A 46 3.50 -25.70 33.90
C VAL A 46 3.71 -25.99 32.41
N TYR A 47 4.97 -25.92 31.96
CA TYR A 47 5.37 -26.19 30.58
C TYR A 47 5.76 -27.67 30.39
N ASN A 48 5.33 -28.30 29.30
CA ASN A 48 5.74 -29.65 28.91
C ASN A 48 5.87 -29.74 27.37
N PRO A 49 7.09 -29.94 26.82
CA PRO A 49 7.29 -30.27 25.41
C PRO A 49 7.32 -31.80 25.20
N ASP A 50 6.74 -32.28 24.10
CA ASP A 50 7.29 -33.32 23.21
C ASP A 50 6.21 -33.98 22.33
N SER A 51 6.25 -33.68 21.03
CA SER A 51 6.11 -34.66 19.94
C SER A 51 6.11 -33.94 18.60
N VAL A 52 6.99 -34.37 17.69
CA VAL A 52 7.00 -33.94 16.28
C VAL A 52 6.74 -35.17 15.43
N SER A 53 5.81 -35.06 14.48
CA SER A 53 5.74 -35.98 13.33
C SER A 53 5.27 -35.22 12.09
N CYS A 54 5.97 -35.44 10.98
CA CYS A 54 5.61 -34.88 9.68
C CYS A 54 4.76 -35.89 8.92
N ALA A 55 3.75 -35.44 8.18
CA ALA A 55 3.00 -36.25 7.22
C ALA A 55 2.73 -35.42 5.95
N ASP A 56 2.90 -36.04 4.79
CA ASP A 56 2.66 -35.43 3.48
C ASP A 56 1.16 -35.42 3.15
N GLY A 57 0.69 -34.43 2.40
CA GLY A 57 -0.74 -34.11 2.31
C GLY A 57 -1.09 -33.11 1.20
N THR A 58 -1.17 -33.60 -0.03
CA THR A 58 -1.63 -32.80 -1.18
C THR A 58 -3.15 -32.65 -1.19
N THR A 59 -3.68 -31.42 -1.32
CA THR A 59 -4.66 -31.02 -2.37
C THR A 59 -5.20 -29.58 -2.24
N THR A 60 -5.63 -29.03 -3.38
CA THR A 60 -6.61 -27.93 -3.57
C THR A 60 -6.45 -26.62 -2.78
N ALA A 61 -5.91 -25.62 -3.46
CA ALA A 61 -6.11 -24.21 -3.07
C ALA A 61 -7.58 -23.77 -3.31
N SER A 62 -8.11 -22.96 -2.39
CA SER A 62 -9.37 -22.22 -2.55
C SER A 62 -9.24 -20.84 -1.91
N THR A 63 -10.00 -19.86 -2.40
CA THR A 63 -9.86 -18.43 -2.06
C THR A 63 -11.14 -17.85 -1.48
N SER A 64 -11.01 -16.93 -0.53
CA SER A 64 -12.06 -15.94 -0.19
C SER A 64 -11.50 -14.52 -0.41
N SER A 65 -12.13 -13.56 -1.09
CA SER A 65 -13.54 -13.21 -1.37
C SER A 65 -14.15 -12.17 -0.43
N GLY A 66 -13.57 -10.96 -0.42
CA GLY A 66 -14.37 -9.75 -0.18
C GLY A 66 -15.41 -9.62 -1.30
N GLY A 67 -16.68 -9.36 -0.93
CA GLY A 67 -17.81 -9.49 -1.86
C GLY A 67 -17.77 -8.54 -3.05
N VAL A 68 -17.71 -9.08 -4.26
CA VAL A 68 -17.74 -8.31 -5.52
C VAL A 68 -19.11 -7.64 -5.70
N LYS A 69 -19.12 -6.32 -5.89
CA LYS A 69 -20.35 -5.52 -5.98
C LYS A 69 -20.86 -5.44 -7.41
N TYR A 70 -21.88 -6.23 -7.73
CA TYR A 70 -22.51 -6.22 -9.06
C TYR A 70 -23.42 -5.01 -9.30
N ILE A 71 -23.37 -4.50 -10.52
CA ILE A 71 -24.19 -3.40 -11.06
C ILE A 71 -24.76 -3.80 -12.42
N SER A 72 -25.77 -3.07 -12.91
CA SER A 72 -26.16 -3.10 -14.32
C SER A 72 -25.33 -2.11 -15.13
N LYS A 73 -24.89 -2.50 -16.35
CA LYS A 73 -24.15 -1.61 -17.27
C LYS A 73 -24.34 -2.05 -18.72
N GLY A 74 -24.70 -1.14 -19.61
CA GLY A 74 -25.11 -1.49 -20.97
C GLY A 74 -26.33 -2.42 -20.95
N ILE A 75 -26.26 -3.57 -21.64
CA ILE A 75 -27.28 -4.62 -21.56
C ILE A 75 -27.04 -5.63 -20.44
N ILE A 76 -25.92 -5.55 -19.71
CA ILE A 76 -25.57 -6.52 -18.66
C ILE A 76 -26.43 -6.20 -17.43
N PRO A 77 -27.30 -7.13 -16.97
CA PRO A 77 -28.11 -6.92 -15.79
C PRO A 77 -27.30 -7.26 -14.52
N LYS A 78 -27.87 -6.98 -13.34
CA LYS A 78 -27.14 -7.06 -12.07
C LYS A 78 -26.79 -8.50 -11.67
N GLU A 79 -27.65 -9.44 -12.05
CA GLU A 79 -27.50 -10.89 -11.94
C GLU A 79 -26.52 -11.49 -12.98
N GLY A 80 -25.95 -10.65 -13.84
CA GLY A 80 -25.03 -11.06 -14.89
C GLY A 80 -25.70 -11.73 -16.08
N MET A 81 -24.91 -12.12 -17.08
CA MET A 81 -25.38 -12.80 -18.27
C MET A 81 -24.34 -13.75 -18.86
N GLN A 82 -24.79 -14.77 -19.58
CA GLN A 82 -23.91 -15.67 -20.34
C GLN A 82 -23.70 -15.14 -21.77
N VAL A 83 -22.44 -15.01 -22.17
CA VAL A 83 -22.03 -14.59 -23.51
C VAL A 83 -21.00 -15.56 -24.09
N GLY A 84 -20.93 -15.59 -25.43
CA GLY A 84 -19.79 -16.18 -26.12
C GLY A 84 -18.58 -15.26 -26.00
N ALA A 85 -17.43 -15.83 -25.66
CA ALA A 85 -16.14 -15.16 -25.68
C ALA A 85 -15.19 -15.80 -26.71
N THR A 86 -14.23 -15.02 -27.18
CA THR A 86 -13.07 -15.45 -27.97
C THR A 86 -11.76 -15.00 -27.31
N THR A 87 -10.62 -15.38 -27.87
CA THR A 87 -9.28 -14.87 -27.49
C THR A 87 -8.65 -14.12 -28.67
N TYR A 88 -7.96 -13.02 -28.40
CA TYR A 88 -7.16 -12.28 -29.39
C TYR A 88 -5.76 -11.91 -28.89
N GLY A 89 -4.85 -11.64 -29.83
CA GLY A 89 -3.45 -11.27 -29.59
C GLY A 89 -2.50 -12.44 -29.25
N GLY A 90 -3.03 -13.63 -29.00
CA GLY A 90 -2.27 -14.85 -28.70
C GLY A 90 -3.18 -16.05 -28.46
N MET A 91 -2.59 -17.24 -28.32
CA MET A 91 -3.33 -18.50 -28.21
C MET A 91 -2.59 -19.56 -27.40
N PHE A 92 -3.29 -20.59 -26.93
CA PHE A 92 -2.66 -21.79 -26.40
C PHE A 92 -2.30 -22.75 -27.55
N SER A 93 -1.02 -23.11 -27.68
CA SER A 93 -0.50 -23.92 -28.78
C SER A 93 0.74 -24.70 -28.31
N GLY A 94 0.82 -25.99 -28.64
CA GLY A 94 2.00 -26.82 -28.30
C GLY A 94 2.31 -26.89 -26.79
N GLY A 95 1.28 -26.84 -25.94
CA GLY A 95 1.42 -26.85 -24.48
C GLY A 95 1.77 -25.50 -23.83
N LYS A 96 1.93 -24.43 -24.62
CA LYS A 96 2.30 -23.08 -24.13
C LYS A 96 1.32 -22.02 -24.58
N TRP A 97 1.26 -20.90 -23.86
CA TRP A 97 0.62 -19.67 -24.35
C TRP A 97 1.62 -18.92 -25.23
N VAL A 98 1.25 -18.68 -26.49
CA VAL A 98 2.11 -18.08 -27.52
C VAL A 98 1.49 -16.79 -28.07
N SER A 99 2.32 -15.77 -28.29
CA SER A 99 1.90 -14.50 -28.88
C SER A 99 1.57 -14.67 -30.38
N THR A 100 0.49 -14.04 -30.83
CA THR A 100 0.18 -13.85 -32.26
C THR A 100 0.13 -12.38 -32.68
N ASN A 101 0.23 -11.44 -31.74
CA ASN A 101 0.26 -10.01 -32.07
C ASN A 101 1.66 -9.52 -32.49
N THR A 102 1.70 -8.44 -33.27
CA THR A 102 2.97 -7.90 -33.80
C THR A 102 3.85 -7.21 -32.74
N ASN A 103 3.25 -6.56 -31.73
CA ASN A 103 3.97 -5.77 -30.70
C ASN A 103 4.75 -6.64 -29.70
N GLN A 104 4.16 -7.75 -29.22
CA GLN A 104 4.87 -8.79 -28.47
C GLN A 104 5.65 -9.74 -29.40
N GLY A 105 5.35 -9.71 -30.70
CA GLY A 105 6.01 -10.49 -31.74
C GLY A 105 5.34 -11.83 -31.98
N VAL A 106 5.14 -12.17 -33.25
CA VAL A 106 4.41 -13.37 -33.68
C VAL A 106 5.24 -14.64 -33.44
N TYR A 107 4.68 -15.63 -32.76
CA TYR A 107 5.32 -16.93 -32.56
C TYR A 107 5.55 -17.67 -33.90
N PRO A 108 6.68 -18.39 -34.10
CA PRO A 108 6.96 -19.08 -35.36
C PRO A 108 5.82 -20.00 -35.83
N GLY A 109 5.45 -19.90 -37.10
CA GLY A 109 4.35 -20.68 -37.69
C GLY A 109 2.93 -20.19 -37.31
N LYS A 110 2.80 -18.96 -36.79
CA LYS A 110 1.51 -18.27 -36.59
C LYS A 110 1.41 -17.03 -37.49
N SER A 111 0.18 -16.61 -37.77
CA SER A 111 -0.16 -15.35 -38.43
C SER A 111 -0.43 -14.24 -37.41
N ALA A 112 -0.19 -12.98 -37.77
CA ALA A 112 -0.74 -11.84 -37.06
C ALA A 112 -2.11 -11.45 -37.63
N ASP A 113 -3.11 -11.46 -36.75
CA ASP A 113 -4.44 -10.88 -36.92
C ASP A 113 -4.63 -9.60 -36.09
N ASP A 114 -3.90 -9.50 -34.98
CA ASP A 114 -3.86 -8.36 -34.05
C ASP A 114 -2.50 -7.64 -34.03
N ASN A 115 -2.50 -6.35 -33.69
CA ASN A 115 -1.28 -5.54 -33.59
C ASN A 115 -0.77 -5.32 -32.14
N GLY A 116 -1.48 -5.82 -31.13
CA GLY A 116 -1.10 -5.72 -29.72
C GLY A 116 -1.33 -4.33 -29.11
N MET A 117 -2.18 -3.51 -29.76
CA MET A 117 -2.52 -2.14 -29.38
C MET A 117 -4.02 -2.00 -29.17
N THR A 118 -4.41 -1.26 -28.14
CA THR A 118 -5.82 -0.90 -27.94
C THR A 118 -6.32 -0.02 -29.08
N SER A 119 -7.62 -0.12 -29.38
CA SER A 119 -8.37 0.85 -30.19
C SER A 119 -8.40 2.27 -29.60
N PHE A 120 -7.71 2.53 -28.48
CA PHE A 120 -7.63 3.81 -27.78
C PHE A 120 -6.19 4.34 -27.63
N GLY A 121 -5.18 3.72 -28.25
CA GLY A 121 -3.80 4.22 -28.33
C GLY A 121 -2.74 3.38 -27.58
N PRO A 122 -2.86 3.11 -26.27
CA PRO A 122 -1.86 2.31 -25.53
C PRO A 122 -1.78 0.84 -25.98
N PRO A 123 -0.67 0.13 -25.70
CA PRO A 123 -0.57 -1.32 -25.83
C PRO A 123 -1.61 -2.11 -25.01
N MET A 124 -1.88 -3.34 -25.47
CA MET A 124 -2.63 -4.35 -24.71
C MET A 124 -1.75 -5.22 -23.79
N ALA A 125 -0.45 -5.36 -24.11
CA ALA A 125 0.50 -6.17 -23.36
C ALA A 125 0.59 -5.81 -21.87
N GLY A 126 0.64 -6.83 -21.01
CA GLY A 126 0.68 -6.71 -19.55
C GLY A 126 -0.66 -6.34 -18.88
N SER A 127 -1.75 -6.18 -19.64
CA SER A 127 -3.01 -5.64 -19.12
C SER A 127 -4.09 -6.70 -18.89
N VAL A 128 -4.88 -6.54 -17.82
CA VAL A 128 -6.05 -7.40 -17.56
C VAL A 128 -7.26 -6.83 -18.32
N GLY A 129 -7.12 -6.79 -19.65
CA GLY A 129 -8.05 -6.15 -20.57
C GLY A 129 -8.96 -7.13 -21.31
N TYR A 130 -10.11 -6.61 -21.75
CA TYR A 130 -10.96 -7.26 -22.75
C TYR A 130 -11.45 -6.24 -23.80
N ALA A 131 -11.83 -6.77 -24.97
CA ALA A 131 -12.52 -6.03 -26.01
C ALA A 131 -14.03 -6.30 -25.97
N GLU A 132 -14.86 -5.27 -26.10
CA GLU A 132 -16.27 -5.47 -26.48
C GLU A 132 -16.33 -5.62 -28.00
N LEU A 133 -17.08 -6.62 -28.47
CA LEU A 133 -17.18 -6.92 -29.88
C LEU A 133 -18.18 -6.02 -30.63
N ALA A 134 -17.98 -5.90 -31.94
CA ALA A 134 -18.79 -5.13 -32.87
C ALA A 134 -20.04 -5.89 -33.33
N GLY A 135 -21.23 -5.40 -32.97
CA GLY A 135 -22.50 -5.83 -33.54
C GLY A 135 -22.60 -5.46 -35.02
N SER A 136 -23.65 -5.95 -35.70
CA SER A 136 -23.84 -5.79 -37.15
C SER A 136 -23.79 -4.31 -37.59
N GLY A 137 -22.63 -3.88 -38.11
CA GLY A 137 -22.38 -2.55 -38.66
C GLY A 137 -21.77 -1.51 -37.72
N LYS A 138 -21.55 -1.78 -36.41
CA LYS A 138 -20.97 -0.79 -35.47
C LYS A 138 -19.98 -1.39 -34.47
N LYS A 139 -18.80 -0.75 -34.34
CA LYS A 139 -17.68 -1.19 -33.48
C LYS A 139 -18.05 -1.18 -31.98
N GLY A 140 -17.80 -2.26 -31.27
CA GLY A 140 -17.87 -2.32 -29.79
C GLY A 140 -19.24 -2.00 -29.21
N THR A 141 -20.26 -2.76 -29.62
CA THR A 141 -21.68 -2.45 -29.37
C THR A 141 -22.50 -3.60 -28.80
N VAL A 142 -22.00 -4.84 -28.81
CA VAL A 142 -22.79 -6.05 -28.47
C VAL A 142 -23.25 -6.08 -27.01
N LEU A 143 -22.54 -5.38 -26.11
CA LEU A 143 -22.89 -5.28 -24.69
C LEU A 143 -23.59 -3.95 -24.36
N GLY A 144 -23.99 -3.17 -25.37
CA GLY A 144 -24.70 -1.91 -25.21
C GLY A 144 -23.81 -0.66 -25.27
N ASN A 145 -22.65 -0.72 -25.92
CA ASN A 145 -21.64 0.35 -25.95
C ASN A 145 -21.07 0.64 -24.55
N LEU A 146 -20.43 -0.35 -23.94
CA LEU A 146 -19.84 -0.17 -22.61
C LEU A 146 -18.75 0.92 -22.65
N PRO A 147 -18.75 1.89 -21.71
CA PRO A 147 -17.66 2.85 -21.61
C PRO A 147 -16.29 2.18 -21.49
N ARG A 148 -15.24 2.76 -22.09
CA ARG A 148 -13.85 2.41 -21.79
C ARG A 148 -13.63 2.47 -20.28
N GLY A 149 -12.93 1.50 -19.72
CA GLY A 149 -12.75 1.37 -18.27
C GLY A 149 -13.87 0.60 -17.55
N THR A 150 -14.94 0.18 -18.23
CA THR A 150 -15.97 -0.68 -17.62
C THR A 150 -15.37 -2.02 -17.19
N LYS A 151 -15.49 -2.35 -15.91
CA LYS A 151 -14.97 -3.59 -15.32
C LYS A 151 -16.02 -4.69 -15.32
N LEU A 152 -15.60 -5.91 -15.66
CA LEU A 152 -16.44 -7.11 -15.62
C LEU A 152 -15.81 -8.19 -14.73
N LYS A 153 -16.62 -8.85 -13.89
CA LYS A 153 -16.32 -10.20 -13.38
C LYS A 153 -16.58 -11.19 -14.51
N ILE A 154 -15.54 -11.70 -15.14
CA ILE A 154 -15.61 -12.71 -16.20
C ILE A 154 -15.35 -14.07 -15.57
N SER A 155 -16.37 -14.93 -15.54
CA SER A 155 -16.35 -16.23 -14.85
C SER A 155 -16.36 -17.38 -15.86
N TYR A 156 -15.45 -18.34 -15.69
CA TYR A 156 -15.24 -19.50 -16.56
C TYR A 156 -14.76 -20.71 -15.75
N LYS A 157 -15.43 -21.86 -15.91
CA LYS A 157 -15.05 -23.16 -15.29
C LYS A 157 -14.70 -23.07 -13.78
N GLY A 158 -15.58 -22.45 -12.99
CA GLY A 158 -15.45 -22.39 -11.52
C GLY A 158 -14.41 -21.40 -10.99
N LYS A 159 -13.87 -20.52 -11.84
CA LYS A 159 -12.98 -19.41 -11.48
C LYS A 159 -13.29 -18.14 -12.28
N TYR A 160 -12.82 -16.98 -11.82
CA TYR A 160 -13.11 -15.69 -12.45
C TYR A 160 -11.93 -14.72 -12.43
N VAL A 161 -12.00 -13.70 -13.27
CA VAL A 161 -11.14 -12.51 -13.25
C VAL A 161 -11.99 -11.24 -13.21
N ILE A 162 -11.48 -10.17 -12.62
CA ILE A 162 -11.99 -8.82 -12.86
C ILE A 162 -11.13 -8.18 -13.95
N ALA A 163 -11.72 -7.91 -15.11
CA ALA A 163 -11.04 -7.37 -16.29
C ALA A 163 -11.67 -6.05 -16.78
N GLU A 164 -10.85 -5.18 -17.38
CA GLU A 164 -11.23 -3.84 -17.82
C GLU A 164 -11.54 -3.79 -19.33
N LYS A 165 -12.55 -3.00 -19.73
CA LYS A 165 -12.79 -2.68 -21.15
C LYS A 165 -11.67 -1.78 -21.69
N ARG A 166 -10.62 -2.40 -22.22
CA ARG A 166 -9.47 -1.73 -22.82
C ARG A 166 -9.54 -1.63 -24.34
N ASP A 167 -10.47 -2.32 -24.99
CA ASP A 167 -10.47 -2.39 -26.45
C ASP A 167 -11.87 -2.54 -27.10
N VAL A 168 -11.89 -2.58 -28.43
CA VAL A 168 -13.06 -2.71 -29.30
C VAL A 168 -12.74 -3.65 -30.47
N GLY A 169 -13.23 -4.89 -30.40
CA GLY A 169 -12.96 -5.91 -31.42
C GLY A 169 -13.98 -5.91 -32.55
N TYR A 170 -13.54 -6.19 -33.78
CA TYR A 170 -14.39 -6.13 -34.99
C TYR A 170 -15.22 -7.40 -35.22
N GLY A 171 -14.92 -8.50 -34.52
CA GLY A 171 -15.28 -9.85 -34.97
C GLY A 171 -16.61 -10.45 -34.49
N GLY A 172 -17.56 -9.71 -33.89
CA GLY A 172 -18.71 -10.28 -33.17
C GLY A 172 -20.09 -9.75 -33.57
N GLY A 173 -20.45 -9.85 -34.85
CA GLY A 173 -21.83 -9.60 -35.30
C GLY A 173 -22.83 -10.65 -34.80
N ASN A 174 -23.81 -11.04 -35.61
CA ASN A 174 -24.79 -12.11 -35.26
C ASN A 174 -24.19 -13.53 -35.09
N GLN A 175 -22.86 -13.65 -35.04
CA GLN A 175 -22.15 -14.88 -34.71
C GLN A 175 -22.45 -15.31 -33.27
N ARG A 176 -22.62 -16.62 -33.07
CA ARG A 176 -22.87 -17.22 -31.76
C ARG A 176 -21.80 -18.25 -31.43
N VAL A 177 -21.27 -18.20 -30.21
CA VAL A 177 -20.52 -19.32 -29.62
C VAL A 177 -21.52 -20.12 -28.80
N ARG A 178 -21.64 -21.42 -29.04
CA ARG A 178 -22.52 -22.35 -28.29
C ARG A 178 -23.93 -21.77 -28.01
N GLY A 179 -24.52 -21.13 -29.03
CA GLY A 179 -25.86 -20.53 -28.97
C GLY A 179 -25.98 -19.15 -28.31
N LYS A 180 -24.96 -18.64 -27.61
CA LYS A 180 -24.95 -17.28 -27.02
C LYS A 180 -24.31 -16.27 -27.98
N ILE A 181 -24.71 -15.00 -27.89
CA ILE A 181 -24.10 -13.90 -28.68
C ILE A 181 -22.60 -13.79 -28.38
N LYS A 182 -21.76 -13.63 -29.41
CA LYS A 182 -20.31 -13.49 -29.24
C LYS A 182 -19.96 -12.02 -28.93
N ALA A 183 -19.70 -11.71 -27.67
CA ALA A 183 -19.75 -10.34 -27.16
C ALA A 183 -18.44 -9.82 -26.56
N VAL A 184 -17.57 -10.71 -26.08
CA VAL A 184 -16.31 -10.40 -25.40
C VAL A 184 -15.15 -11.03 -26.16
N ASP A 185 -14.10 -10.26 -26.41
CA ASP A 185 -12.80 -10.80 -26.81
C ASP A 185 -11.84 -10.69 -25.62
N LEU A 186 -11.30 -11.82 -25.16
CA LEU A 186 -10.35 -11.89 -24.07
C LEU A 186 -8.96 -11.61 -24.63
N TRP A 187 -8.25 -10.64 -24.03
CA TRP A 187 -6.82 -10.52 -24.27
C TRP A 187 -6.12 -11.82 -23.86
N TRP A 188 -5.17 -12.30 -24.65
CA TRP A 188 -4.59 -13.64 -24.47
C TRP A 188 -3.94 -13.90 -23.10
N GLU A 189 -3.43 -12.85 -22.44
CA GLU A 189 -2.94 -12.94 -21.05
C GLU A 189 -4.09 -13.22 -20.05
N VAL A 190 -5.26 -12.60 -20.26
CA VAL A 190 -6.50 -12.86 -19.47
C VAL A 190 -7.06 -14.25 -19.79
N ALA A 191 -6.97 -14.68 -21.05
CA ALA A 191 -7.31 -16.04 -21.45
C ALA A 191 -6.39 -17.08 -20.76
N ALA A 192 -5.10 -16.77 -20.54
CA ALA A 192 -4.19 -17.61 -19.78
C ALA A 192 -4.59 -17.74 -18.30
N MET A 193 -4.90 -16.62 -17.64
CA MET A 193 -5.40 -16.61 -16.25
C MET A 193 -6.67 -17.47 -16.09
N LEU A 194 -7.61 -17.37 -17.03
CA LEU A 194 -8.84 -18.16 -17.08
C LEU A 194 -8.64 -19.60 -17.58
N ASP A 195 -7.46 -19.99 -18.04
CA ASP A 195 -7.18 -21.25 -18.75
C ASP A 195 -8.13 -21.52 -19.94
N PHE A 196 -8.44 -20.46 -20.69
CA PHE A 196 -9.36 -20.42 -21.82
C PHE A 196 -8.71 -20.97 -23.11
N LYS A 197 -8.11 -22.16 -23.02
CA LYS A 197 -7.26 -22.78 -24.06
C LYS A 197 -7.96 -23.00 -25.41
N GLY A 198 -9.30 -23.03 -25.45
CA GLY A 198 -10.09 -23.40 -26.62
C GLY A 198 -10.29 -22.30 -27.66
N GLY A 199 -9.84 -21.06 -27.41
CA GLY A 199 -10.00 -19.92 -28.33
C GLY A 199 -11.44 -19.38 -28.47
N SER A 200 -12.47 -20.19 -28.18
CA SER A 200 -13.85 -19.73 -27.96
C SER A 200 -14.63 -20.66 -27.02
N ASP A 201 -15.47 -20.08 -26.15
CA ASP A 201 -16.39 -20.78 -25.25
C ASP A 201 -17.43 -19.80 -24.66
N ILE A 202 -18.31 -20.26 -23.77
CA ILE A 202 -19.21 -19.42 -22.97
C ILE A 202 -18.51 -18.95 -21.69
N VAL A 203 -18.71 -17.68 -21.34
CA VAL A 203 -18.37 -17.10 -20.04
C VAL A 203 -19.62 -16.46 -19.40
N THR A 204 -19.66 -16.39 -18.08
CA THR A 204 -20.66 -15.60 -17.35
C THR A 204 -20.03 -14.27 -16.94
N ILE A 205 -20.59 -13.16 -17.41
CA ILE A 205 -20.14 -11.81 -17.09
C ILE A 205 -21.11 -11.11 -16.12
N HIS A 206 -20.56 -10.40 -15.14
CA HIS A 206 -21.29 -9.40 -14.36
C HIS A 206 -20.54 -8.06 -14.50
N ALA A 207 -21.25 -6.95 -14.67
CA ALA A 207 -20.62 -5.64 -14.50
C ALA A 207 -20.39 -5.39 -13.00
N VAL A 208 -19.21 -4.90 -12.66
CA VAL A 208 -18.83 -4.60 -11.27
C VAL A 208 -18.68 -3.09 -11.09
N ASP A 209 -18.76 -2.61 -9.85
CA ASP A 209 -18.59 -1.19 -9.59
C ASP A 209 -17.17 -0.70 -9.95
N ASP A 210 -17.04 0.57 -10.32
CA ASP A 210 -15.79 1.10 -10.86
C ASP A 210 -14.64 1.08 -9.82
N ASN A 211 -14.93 0.92 -8.51
CA ASN A 211 -13.93 0.76 -7.44
C ASN A 211 -13.45 -0.68 -7.23
N THR A 212 -14.16 -1.70 -7.73
CA THR A 212 -13.71 -3.10 -7.64
C THR A 212 -12.31 -3.23 -8.30
N PRO A 213 -11.29 -3.78 -7.64
CA PRO A 213 -9.94 -3.91 -8.21
C PRO A 213 -9.93 -4.90 -9.39
N LEU A 214 -9.01 -4.71 -10.33
CA LEU A 214 -8.73 -5.73 -11.34
C LEU A 214 -8.04 -6.94 -10.66
N THR A 215 -8.18 -8.14 -11.23
CA THR A 215 -7.33 -9.26 -10.81
C THR A 215 -5.88 -8.95 -11.19
N GLU A 216 -4.92 -9.33 -10.37
CA GLU A 216 -3.49 -9.12 -10.67
C GLU A 216 -3.08 -9.93 -11.91
N SER A 217 -2.43 -9.27 -12.88
CA SER A 217 -2.07 -9.93 -14.15
C SER A 217 -1.03 -11.04 -13.95
N GLY A 218 -0.06 -10.83 -13.05
CA GLY A 218 1.02 -11.78 -12.75
C GLY A 218 1.89 -12.17 -13.95
N VAL A 219 1.78 -11.43 -15.07
CA VAL A 219 2.32 -11.80 -16.39
C VAL A 219 3.84 -11.67 -16.42
N VAL A 220 4.52 -12.71 -16.90
CA VAL A 220 5.90 -12.64 -17.40
C VAL A 220 5.91 -13.17 -18.82
N PHE A 221 6.27 -12.29 -19.76
CA PHE A 221 6.41 -12.61 -21.18
C PHE A 221 7.88 -12.76 -21.54
N ASP A 222 8.28 -13.94 -22.03
CA ASP A 222 9.60 -14.15 -22.61
C ASP A 222 9.60 -13.72 -24.08
N LYS A 223 10.35 -12.66 -24.39
CA LYS A 223 10.52 -12.12 -25.74
C LYS A 223 11.28 -13.06 -26.68
N ALA A 224 12.12 -13.95 -26.17
CA ALA A 224 12.91 -14.87 -26.99
C ALA A 224 12.05 -16.04 -27.52
N SER A 225 11.33 -16.74 -26.63
CA SER A 225 10.37 -17.77 -27.05
C SER A 225 9.03 -17.22 -27.53
N LYS A 226 8.71 -15.94 -27.24
CA LYS A 226 7.41 -15.30 -27.50
C LYS A 226 6.26 -16.00 -26.77
N THR A 227 6.50 -16.42 -25.53
CA THR A 227 5.55 -17.16 -24.70
C THR A 227 5.35 -16.56 -23.30
N LEU A 228 4.22 -16.87 -22.66
CA LEU A 228 4.03 -16.56 -21.24
C LEU A 228 4.72 -17.63 -20.39
N THR A 229 5.67 -17.22 -19.56
CA THR A 229 6.36 -18.08 -18.59
C THR A 229 5.74 -18.01 -17.20
N LYS A 230 4.99 -16.94 -16.90
CA LYS A 230 4.14 -16.79 -15.71
C LYS A 230 2.91 -15.96 -16.05
N TYR A 231 1.80 -16.20 -15.35
CA TYR A 231 0.57 -15.40 -15.37
C TYR A 231 -0.18 -15.60 -14.05
N GLY A 232 -1.07 -14.67 -13.71
CA GLY A 232 -1.82 -14.63 -12.45
C GLY A 232 -2.89 -15.73 -12.35
N GLY A 233 -3.26 -16.07 -11.11
CA GLY A 233 -4.35 -17.00 -10.83
C GLY A 233 -5.72 -16.31 -10.94
N ALA A 234 -6.60 -16.84 -11.77
CA ALA A 234 -8.03 -16.52 -11.69
C ALA A 234 -8.64 -17.12 -10.41
N ILE A 235 -9.58 -16.39 -9.80
CA ILE A 235 -10.09 -16.59 -8.44
C ILE A 235 -11.24 -17.62 -8.44
N PRO A 236 -11.20 -18.72 -7.65
CA PRO A 236 -12.32 -19.62 -7.42
C PRO A 236 -13.69 -18.96 -7.16
N ASP A 237 -14.77 -19.62 -7.61
CA ASP A 237 -16.12 -19.02 -7.72
C ASP A 237 -17.20 -19.81 -6.93
N GLY A 238 -17.32 -19.53 -5.63
CA GLY A 238 -18.37 -20.04 -4.72
C GLY A 238 -17.84 -20.71 -3.43
N ALA A 239 -18.57 -20.75 -2.30
CA ALA A 239 -19.87 -20.14 -1.96
C ALA A 239 -20.09 -20.10 -0.43
N GLY A 240 -21.00 -19.23 0.05
CA GLY A 240 -21.49 -19.23 1.45
C GLY A 240 -20.70 -18.36 2.43
N GLY A 241 -21.38 -17.81 3.44
CA GLY A 241 -20.78 -16.94 4.46
C GLY A 241 -20.65 -17.62 5.82
N GLY A 242 -19.52 -17.39 6.50
CA GLY A 242 -19.21 -17.88 7.85
C GLY A 242 -18.02 -17.11 8.44
N ALA A 243 -17.86 -17.13 9.77
CA ALA A 243 -16.82 -16.40 10.50
C ALA A 243 -15.83 -17.34 11.20
N VAL A 244 -14.72 -16.75 11.69
CA VAL A 244 -13.62 -17.35 12.49
C VAL A 244 -12.79 -18.46 11.78
N SER A 245 -11.51 -18.68 12.08
CA SER A 245 -10.52 -18.02 12.96
C SER A 245 -9.12 -18.07 12.33
N ALA A 246 -8.22 -17.14 12.67
CA ALA A 246 -6.85 -17.12 12.15
C ALA A 246 -5.80 -17.58 13.19
N GLN A 247 -5.07 -18.66 12.86
CA GLN A 247 -3.76 -19.06 13.39
C GLN A 247 -3.01 -19.64 12.16
N SER A 248 -1.89 -19.04 11.71
CA SER A 248 -0.49 -19.44 12.00
C SER A 248 -0.23 -20.93 11.74
N PHE A 249 0.79 -21.33 10.97
CA PHE A 249 2.18 -20.84 10.96
C PHE A 249 2.68 -20.55 9.52
N ASP A 250 3.36 -19.43 9.22
CA ASP A 250 4.82 -19.17 9.27
C ASP A 250 5.56 -19.62 7.97
N GLU A 251 6.59 -18.95 7.45
CA GLU A 251 7.10 -17.57 7.60
C GLU A 251 8.14 -17.30 6.47
N ALA A 252 8.00 -16.22 5.69
CA ALA A 252 9.02 -15.74 4.74
C ALA A 252 8.66 -14.35 4.12
N CYS A 253 8.89 -13.27 4.88
CA CYS A 253 9.17 -11.89 4.43
C CYS A 253 9.35 -11.64 2.90
N CYS A 254 8.70 -10.68 2.22
CA CYS A 254 7.87 -9.54 2.65
C CYS A 254 6.78 -9.19 1.60
N PRO A 255 5.69 -8.49 1.98
CA PRO A 255 4.89 -7.66 1.08
C PRO A 255 5.03 -6.14 1.37
N GLU A 256 5.03 -5.31 0.33
CA GLU A 256 4.99 -3.84 0.45
C GLU A 256 3.57 -3.32 0.69
N GLY A 257 3.42 -2.23 1.46
CA GLY A 257 2.13 -1.67 1.83
C GLY A 257 1.53 -0.70 0.79
N SER A 258 0.83 -1.22 -0.22
CA SER A 258 0.12 -0.42 -1.23
C SER A 258 -1.27 0.09 -0.78
N GLY A 259 -1.36 0.58 0.47
CA GLY A 259 -2.58 1.20 1.00
C GLY A 259 -2.85 2.56 0.35
N SER A 260 -3.90 2.67 -0.47
CA SER A 260 -4.29 3.93 -1.12
C SER A 260 -4.91 4.91 -0.11
N ILE A 261 -4.06 5.66 0.57
CA ILE A 261 -4.43 6.78 1.44
C ILE A 261 -4.57 8.03 0.59
N THR A 262 -5.81 8.49 0.36
CA THR A 262 -6.05 9.85 -0.14
C THR A 262 -5.65 10.83 0.98
N PRO A 263 -4.71 11.77 0.76
CA PRO A 263 -4.33 12.72 1.80
C PRO A 263 -5.47 13.72 2.05
N THR A 264 -5.52 14.29 3.25
CA THR A 264 -6.63 15.16 3.70
C THR A 264 -6.25 16.65 3.84
N SER A 265 -4.97 17.00 3.69
CA SER A 265 -4.45 18.37 3.75
C SER A 265 -3.10 18.49 3.01
N VAL A 266 -2.74 19.72 2.61
CA VAL A 266 -1.38 20.12 2.26
C VAL A 266 -0.79 20.99 3.38
N SER A 267 0.54 21.10 3.49
CA SER A 267 1.22 21.84 4.55
C SER A 267 2.32 22.75 4.01
N GLY A 268 2.49 23.95 4.59
CA GLY A 268 3.42 24.99 4.14
C GLY A 268 2.86 26.40 4.31
N ALA A 269 3.70 27.43 4.35
CA ALA A 269 3.28 28.82 4.55
C ALA A 269 2.64 29.45 3.29
N ASN A 270 2.97 28.94 2.11
CA ASN A 270 2.47 29.41 0.80
C ASN A 270 2.26 28.24 -0.17
N ASN A 271 1.68 28.51 -1.34
CA ASN A 271 1.37 27.47 -2.33
C ASN A 271 2.62 26.71 -2.81
N LYS A 272 3.79 27.36 -2.89
CA LYS A 272 5.03 26.72 -3.33
C LYS A 272 5.49 25.66 -2.33
N GLU A 273 5.53 26.02 -1.04
CA GLU A 273 5.81 25.07 0.04
C GLU A 273 4.75 23.96 0.13
N LYS A 274 3.47 24.27 -0.08
CA LYS A 274 2.38 23.27 -0.08
C LYS A 274 2.54 22.22 -1.18
N VAL A 275 2.96 22.66 -2.38
CA VAL A 275 3.27 21.78 -3.50
C VAL A 275 4.56 21.00 -3.23
N TRP A 276 5.62 21.65 -2.74
CA TRP A 276 6.89 21.02 -2.38
C TRP A 276 6.71 19.90 -1.36
N ASN A 277 6.11 20.21 -0.21
CA ASN A 277 5.91 19.25 0.87
C ASN A 277 5.04 18.07 0.41
N PHE A 278 4.00 18.29 -0.40
CA PHE A 278 3.22 17.21 -1.00
C PHE A 278 4.09 16.28 -1.87
N LEU A 279 4.94 16.85 -2.74
CA LEU A 279 5.78 16.07 -3.65
C LEU A 279 6.86 15.26 -2.90
N ILE A 280 7.45 15.84 -1.85
CA ILE A 280 8.37 15.14 -0.94
C ILE A 280 7.65 14.05 -0.14
N ASP A 281 6.46 14.32 0.41
CA ASP A 281 5.61 13.34 1.12
C ASP A 281 5.16 12.18 0.20
N ARG A 282 5.10 12.39 -1.13
CA ARG A 282 4.86 11.34 -2.14
C ARG A 282 6.13 10.60 -2.59
N GLY A 283 7.27 10.85 -1.94
CA GLY A 283 8.51 10.11 -2.13
C GLY A 283 9.28 10.48 -3.40
N LEU A 284 9.19 11.75 -3.83
CA LEU A 284 10.15 12.36 -4.75
C LEU A 284 11.37 12.89 -3.98
N SER A 285 12.53 12.94 -4.63
CA SER A 285 13.70 13.66 -4.11
C SER A 285 13.53 15.19 -4.25
N PRO A 286 14.31 16.02 -3.52
CA PRO A 286 14.32 17.47 -3.70
C PRO A 286 14.57 17.90 -5.16
N GLU A 287 15.43 17.19 -5.90
CA GLU A 287 15.72 17.45 -7.31
C GLU A 287 14.51 17.16 -8.20
N GLN A 288 13.80 16.06 -7.92
CA GLN A 288 12.62 15.62 -8.65
C GLN A 288 11.43 16.53 -8.38
N ALA A 289 11.18 16.90 -7.11
CA ALA A 289 10.16 17.85 -6.70
C ALA A 289 10.41 19.23 -7.34
N ALA A 290 11.66 19.71 -7.33
CA ALA A 290 12.05 20.93 -8.01
C ALA A 290 11.75 20.89 -9.53
N GLY A 291 12.04 19.77 -10.20
CA GLY A 291 11.79 19.63 -11.64
C GLY A 291 10.31 19.65 -12.04
N VAL A 292 9.44 19.03 -11.23
CA VAL A 292 7.99 19.17 -11.37
C VAL A 292 7.57 20.63 -11.11
N MET A 293 8.03 21.22 -10.03
CA MET A 293 7.62 22.57 -9.63
C MET A 293 8.12 23.69 -10.56
N GLY A 294 9.27 23.52 -11.23
CA GLY A 294 9.73 24.45 -12.26
C GLY A 294 8.81 24.50 -13.49
N ASN A 295 8.09 23.40 -13.77
CA ASN A 295 7.01 23.39 -14.75
C ASN A 295 5.76 24.09 -14.19
N LEU A 296 5.27 23.72 -13.00
CA LEU A 296 4.08 24.34 -12.40
C LEU A 296 4.23 25.87 -12.18
N GLN A 297 5.45 26.35 -11.89
CA GLN A 297 5.78 27.78 -11.82
C GLN A 297 5.63 28.49 -13.17
N GLN A 298 5.86 27.80 -14.30
CA GLN A 298 5.68 28.31 -15.66
C GLN A 298 4.22 28.20 -16.13
N GLU A 299 3.50 27.14 -15.75
CA GLU A 299 2.11 26.90 -16.14
C GLU A 299 1.13 27.83 -15.42
N SER A 300 1.19 27.91 -14.09
CA SER A 300 0.14 28.55 -13.26
C SER A 300 0.67 29.54 -12.22
N GLY A 301 1.99 29.63 -12.03
CA GLY A 301 2.55 30.34 -10.88
C GLY A 301 2.20 29.73 -9.51
N PHE A 302 1.72 28.48 -9.50
CA PHE A 302 1.10 27.77 -8.36
C PHE A 302 -0.29 28.29 -7.93
N ASP A 303 -1.05 28.88 -8.84
CA ASP A 303 -2.49 29.15 -8.64
C ASP A 303 -3.35 27.96 -9.15
N PRO A 304 -4.13 27.28 -8.28
CA PRO A 304 -5.05 26.21 -8.69
C PRO A 304 -6.26 26.68 -9.52
N LEU A 305 -6.54 27.99 -9.60
CA LEU A 305 -7.64 28.54 -10.40
C LEU A 305 -7.16 29.34 -11.63
N ALA A 306 -5.85 29.35 -11.91
CA ALA A 306 -5.29 29.96 -13.11
C ALA A 306 -5.96 29.43 -14.38
N GLN A 307 -6.44 30.32 -15.25
CA GLN A 307 -6.97 29.96 -16.57
C GLN A 307 -6.23 30.73 -17.67
N ASN A 308 -5.63 30.01 -18.62
CA ASN A 308 -5.07 30.64 -19.81
C ASN A 308 -6.20 31.29 -20.65
N PRO A 309 -6.18 32.61 -20.92
CA PRO A 309 -7.28 33.26 -21.63
C PRO A 309 -7.40 32.84 -23.10
N SER A 310 -6.33 32.34 -23.72
CA SER A 310 -6.26 32.01 -25.15
C SER A 310 -6.59 30.55 -25.43
N SER A 311 -6.08 29.62 -24.62
CA SER A 311 -6.35 28.18 -24.77
C SER A 311 -7.47 27.66 -23.86
N GLY A 312 -7.86 28.43 -22.84
CA GLY A 312 -8.77 27.96 -21.80
C GLY A 312 -8.21 26.82 -20.95
N ALA A 313 -6.90 26.56 -20.99
CA ALA A 313 -6.23 25.62 -20.08
C ALA A 313 -6.40 26.07 -18.61
N TRP A 314 -6.40 25.14 -17.64
CA TRP A 314 -6.85 25.43 -16.27
C TRP A 314 -6.06 24.69 -15.18
N GLY A 315 -5.86 25.35 -14.04
CA GLY A 315 -5.30 24.78 -12.81
C GLY A 315 -3.77 24.72 -12.76
N LEU A 316 -3.24 24.11 -11.71
CA LEU A 316 -1.80 24.10 -11.37
C LEU A 316 -0.88 23.68 -12.53
N ALA A 317 -1.31 22.68 -13.31
CA ALA A 317 -0.57 22.13 -14.46
C ALA A 317 -1.25 22.45 -15.80
N GLN A 318 -2.05 23.53 -15.86
CA GLN A 318 -2.75 24.02 -17.06
C GLN A 318 -3.37 22.89 -17.90
N TRP A 319 -4.19 22.06 -17.26
CA TRP A 319 -4.89 20.97 -17.92
C TRP A 319 -5.77 21.52 -19.04
N TYR A 320 -5.59 20.97 -20.24
CA TYR A 320 -6.26 21.38 -21.47
C TYR A 320 -7.06 20.21 -22.10
N GLY A 321 -8.01 20.54 -22.98
CA GLY A 321 -8.81 19.58 -23.75
C GLY A 321 -9.50 18.52 -22.87
N SER A 322 -9.35 17.25 -23.23
CA SER A 322 -9.91 16.12 -22.48
C SER A 322 -9.38 16.00 -21.05
N ARG A 323 -8.14 16.48 -20.77
CA ARG A 323 -7.58 16.52 -19.41
C ARG A 323 -8.31 17.55 -18.55
N LYS A 324 -8.59 18.76 -19.09
CA LYS A 324 -9.44 19.79 -18.43
C LYS A 324 -10.81 19.21 -18.07
N THR A 325 -11.45 18.54 -19.04
CA THR A 325 -12.77 17.92 -18.83
C THR A 325 -12.72 16.85 -17.74
N ALA A 326 -11.66 16.03 -17.69
CA ALA A 326 -11.51 15.01 -16.66
C ALA A 326 -11.34 15.61 -15.26
N ILE A 327 -10.45 16.59 -15.08
CA ILE A 327 -10.20 17.19 -13.76
C ILE A 327 -11.39 18.03 -13.27
N LEU A 328 -12.04 18.82 -14.12
CA LEU A 328 -13.26 19.55 -13.75
C LEU A 328 -14.44 18.62 -13.45
N THR A 329 -14.54 17.45 -14.12
CA THR A 329 -15.55 16.42 -13.81
C THR A 329 -15.25 15.72 -12.49
N ALA A 330 -13.98 15.60 -12.08
CA ALA A 330 -13.60 15.12 -10.77
C ALA A 330 -13.83 16.18 -9.67
N LEU A 331 -13.57 17.47 -9.96
CA LEU A 331 -13.80 18.59 -9.03
C LEU A 331 -15.29 18.76 -8.71
N LYS A 332 -16.16 18.64 -9.73
CA LYS A 332 -17.63 18.70 -9.56
C LYS A 332 -18.22 17.59 -8.66
N LYS A 333 -17.41 16.59 -8.27
CA LYS A 333 -17.79 15.53 -7.31
C LYS A 333 -17.33 15.80 -5.87
N GLN A 334 -16.52 16.84 -5.64
CA GLN A 334 -16.00 17.20 -4.32
C GLN A 334 -16.96 18.20 -3.64
N PRO A 335 -17.79 17.82 -2.65
CA PRO A 335 -18.89 18.65 -2.17
C PRO A 335 -18.44 20.04 -1.67
N ASP A 336 -17.30 20.11 -1.00
CA ASP A 336 -16.76 21.34 -0.41
C ASP A 336 -16.31 22.40 -1.45
N ILE A 337 -15.79 21.94 -2.60
CA ILE A 337 -15.04 22.75 -3.57
C ILE A 337 -15.59 22.68 -5.01
N ALA A 338 -16.60 21.85 -5.29
CA ALA A 338 -17.23 21.70 -6.61
C ALA A 338 -17.69 23.04 -7.24
N LYS A 339 -18.03 24.02 -6.39
CA LYS A 339 -18.39 25.38 -6.79
C LYS A 339 -17.29 26.09 -7.60
N TYR A 340 -16.01 25.75 -7.41
CA TYR A 340 -14.87 26.35 -8.14
C TYR A 340 -14.65 25.75 -9.53
N ALA A 341 -15.44 24.76 -9.95
CA ALA A 341 -15.48 24.25 -11.32
C ALA A 341 -16.43 25.06 -12.25
N ASP A 342 -16.77 26.28 -11.83
CA ASP A 342 -17.57 27.29 -12.52
C ASP A 342 -16.62 28.42 -12.95
N GLU A 343 -16.68 28.81 -14.22
CA GLU A 343 -15.69 29.70 -14.86
C GLU A 343 -15.65 31.10 -14.24
N LYS A 344 -16.67 31.53 -13.48
CA LYS A 344 -16.64 32.78 -12.70
C LYS A 344 -15.60 32.82 -11.57
N TYR A 345 -14.99 31.67 -11.25
CA TYR A 345 -13.89 31.55 -10.29
C TYR A 345 -12.51 31.39 -10.95
N ALA A 346 -12.42 31.36 -12.29
CA ALA A 346 -11.15 31.43 -13.00
C ALA A 346 -10.38 32.70 -12.62
N ASP A 347 -9.08 32.58 -12.38
CA ASP A 347 -8.16 33.64 -11.94
C ASP A 347 -8.60 34.41 -10.68
N ALA A 348 -9.58 33.88 -9.93
CA ALA A 348 -10.23 34.56 -8.81
C ALA A 348 -9.65 34.13 -7.44
N ILE A 349 -8.46 33.53 -7.43
CA ILE A 349 -7.90 32.83 -6.25
C ILE A 349 -7.86 33.68 -4.99
N GLU A 350 -7.58 34.99 -5.10
CA GLU A 350 -7.54 35.90 -3.96
C GLU A 350 -8.85 35.87 -3.15
N LYS A 351 -10.00 35.76 -3.83
CA LYS A 351 -11.35 35.74 -3.27
C LYS A 351 -11.73 34.40 -2.60
N VAL A 352 -10.87 33.39 -2.67
CA VAL A 352 -11.11 32.03 -2.14
C VAL A 352 -10.62 31.91 -0.69
N PRO A 353 -11.42 31.36 0.25
CA PRO A 353 -10.96 31.07 1.62
C PRO A 353 -9.74 30.15 1.64
N GLN A 354 -8.80 30.34 2.57
CA GLN A 354 -7.56 29.55 2.58
C GLN A 354 -7.80 28.04 2.78
N SER A 355 -8.85 27.66 3.51
CA SER A 355 -9.31 26.26 3.63
C SER A 355 -9.64 25.62 2.29
N ASP A 356 -10.14 26.42 1.35
CA ASP A 356 -10.65 25.96 0.06
C ASP A 356 -9.53 26.01 -0.98
N LYS A 357 -8.64 27.02 -0.92
CA LYS A 357 -7.35 27.04 -1.63
C LYS A 357 -6.56 25.76 -1.37
N ASP A 358 -6.43 25.37 -0.11
CA ASP A 358 -5.62 24.22 0.30
C ASP A 358 -6.26 22.89 -0.15
N LYS A 359 -7.59 22.80 -0.16
CA LYS A 359 -8.33 21.66 -0.72
C LYS A 359 -8.20 21.56 -2.24
N LEU A 360 -8.19 22.69 -2.97
CA LEU A 360 -7.97 22.74 -4.42
C LEU A 360 -6.56 22.25 -4.77
N ILE A 361 -5.52 22.82 -4.14
CA ILE A 361 -4.12 22.40 -4.33
C ILE A 361 -3.95 20.90 -4.04
N LEU A 362 -4.50 20.42 -2.93
CA LEU A 362 -4.48 18.99 -2.57
C LEU A 362 -5.14 18.10 -3.64
N PHE A 363 -6.32 18.51 -4.11
CA PHE A 363 -7.10 17.79 -5.12
C PHE A 363 -6.35 17.72 -6.46
N GLU A 364 -5.83 18.85 -6.95
CA GLU A 364 -5.08 18.93 -8.21
C GLU A 364 -3.76 18.18 -8.17
N LEU A 365 -2.98 18.29 -7.10
CA LEU A 365 -1.73 17.53 -6.96
C LEU A 365 -1.98 16.02 -6.83
N THR A 366 -3.10 15.62 -6.22
CA THR A 366 -3.52 14.21 -6.18
C THR A 366 -4.00 13.73 -7.55
N PHE A 367 -4.67 14.57 -8.34
CA PHE A 367 -5.03 14.28 -9.73
C PHE A 367 -3.79 14.16 -10.62
N LEU A 368 -2.82 15.07 -10.49
CA LEU A 368 -1.52 15.07 -11.17
C LEU A 368 -0.74 13.77 -10.91
N GLU A 369 -0.65 13.35 -9.65
CA GLU A 369 0.00 12.10 -9.24
C GLU A 369 -0.72 10.88 -9.85
N GLN A 370 -2.05 10.82 -9.76
CA GLN A 370 -2.85 9.72 -10.31
C GLN A 370 -2.73 9.64 -11.83
N GLU A 371 -2.77 10.78 -12.53
CA GLU A 371 -2.58 10.87 -13.97
C GLU A 371 -1.19 10.36 -14.35
N SER A 372 -0.12 10.84 -13.72
CA SER A 372 1.26 10.41 -14.00
C SER A 372 1.50 8.93 -13.69
N LYS A 373 0.88 8.38 -12.63
CA LYS A 373 0.92 6.94 -12.32
C LYS A 373 0.13 6.07 -13.32
N SER A 374 -0.89 6.62 -13.98
CA SER A 374 -1.66 5.93 -15.01
C SER A 374 -1.01 5.94 -16.40
N ARG A 375 0.02 6.76 -16.61
CA ARG A 375 0.65 7.02 -17.91
C ARG A 375 1.95 6.23 -18.07
N GLY A 376 2.06 5.50 -19.17
CA GLY A 376 3.27 4.74 -19.53
C GLY A 376 4.37 5.64 -20.13
N VAL A 377 5.64 5.23 -19.96
CA VAL A 377 6.80 6.01 -20.42
C VAL A 377 7.01 5.84 -21.93
N ALA A 378 7.12 6.95 -22.67
CA ALA A 378 7.48 6.92 -24.08
C ALA A 378 8.92 6.45 -24.30
N ARG A 379 9.15 5.52 -25.26
CA ARG A 379 10.45 4.85 -25.47
C ARG A 379 11.64 5.81 -25.62
N ARG A 380 11.42 6.98 -26.24
CA ARG A 380 12.41 8.07 -26.34
C ARG A 380 13.08 8.44 -25.02
N PHE A 381 12.38 8.36 -23.89
CA PHE A 381 12.93 8.66 -22.56
C PHE A 381 13.73 7.48 -21.99
N VAL A 382 13.29 6.25 -22.23
CA VAL A 382 14.05 5.03 -21.89
C VAL A 382 15.43 5.06 -22.55
N ASP A 383 15.48 5.47 -23.83
CA ASP A 383 16.73 5.61 -24.58
C ASP A 383 17.55 6.84 -24.15
N GLN A 384 16.90 7.99 -23.88
CA GLN A 384 17.56 9.23 -23.45
C GLN A 384 18.24 9.13 -22.08
N PHE A 385 17.61 8.45 -21.11
CA PHE A 385 18.07 8.40 -19.72
C PHE A 385 18.57 7.01 -19.28
N ASN A 386 18.56 6.01 -20.18
CA ASN A 386 18.94 4.62 -19.90
C ASN A 386 18.15 3.95 -18.74
N ILE A 387 16.89 4.35 -18.54
CA ILE A 387 15.99 3.82 -17.50
C ILE A 387 14.94 2.95 -18.17
N SER A 388 14.99 1.63 -17.96
CA SER A 388 14.13 0.65 -18.65
C SER A 388 13.20 -0.16 -17.73
N ASP A 389 13.31 0.06 -16.41
CA ASP A 389 12.62 -0.66 -15.34
C ASP A 389 11.63 0.25 -14.57
N ALA A 390 11.00 1.18 -15.28
CA ALA A 390 9.96 2.07 -14.78
C ALA A 390 8.59 1.66 -15.34
N GLU A 391 7.59 1.54 -14.47
CA GLU A 391 6.24 1.08 -14.78
C GLU A 391 5.37 2.17 -15.41
N ASN A 392 5.60 3.42 -15.01
CA ASN A 392 4.82 4.61 -15.34
C ASN A 392 5.67 5.89 -15.20
N GLU A 393 5.18 7.03 -15.69
CA GLU A 393 5.89 8.32 -15.66
C GLU A 393 6.33 8.72 -14.24
N TRP A 394 5.50 8.48 -13.22
CA TRP A 394 5.83 8.79 -11.82
C TRP A 394 7.01 7.94 -11.31
N SER A 395 7.02 6.65 -11.61
CA SER A 395 8.13 5.74 -11.26
C SER A 395 9.42 6.05 -12.03
N PHE A 396 9.31 6.62 -13.23
CA PHE A 396 10.47 7.06 -14.02
C PHE A 396 11.07 8.35 -13.45
N LEU A 397 10.23 9.34 -13.12
CA LEU A 397 10.64 10.56 -12.42
C LEU A 397 11.43 10.23 -11.15
N ARG A 398 10.97 9.25 -10.36
CA ARG A 398 11.63 8.78 -9.13
C ARG A 398 13.03 8.17 -9.32
N LYS A 399 13.44 7.88 -10.56
CA LYS A 399 14.78 7.37 -10.91
C LYS A 399 15.72 8.44 -11.44
N LEU A 400 15.25 9.67 -11.69
CA LEU A 400 16.07 10.79 -12.17
C LEU A 400 16.78 11.48 -10.99
N SER A 401 18.06 11.81 -11.17
CA SER A 401 18.94 12.28 -10.08
C SER A 401 19.33 13.76 -10.16
N SER A 402 18.82 14.52 -11.14
CA SER A 402 19.12 15.95 -11.31
C SER A 402 17.87 16.80 -11.55
N VAL A 403 17.91 18.04 -11.06
CA VAL A 403 16.84 19.05 -11.24
C VAL A 403 16.53 19.24 -12.72
N LYS A 404 17.59 19.34 -13.54
CA LYS A 404 17.50 19.51 -15.00
C LYS A 404 16.77 18.35 -15.67
N ASP A 405 17.18 17.11 -15.36
CA ASP A 405 16.62 15.93 -16.02
C ASP A 405 15.17 15.69 -15.59
N ALA A 406 14.84 15.91 -14.31
CA ALA A 406 13.48 15.91 -13.81
C ALA A 406 12.61 16.99 -14.50
N THR A 407 13.13 18.22 -14.67
CA THR A 407 12.43 19.31 -15.37
C THR A 407 12.12 18.95 -16.83
N VAL A 408 13.12 18.44 -17.56
CA VAL A 408 13.02 18.10 -18.98
C VAL A 408 12.14 16.88 -19.19
N PHE A 409 12.24 15.86 -18.33
CA PHE A 409 11.37 14.69 -18.39
C PHE A 409 9.91 15.08 -18.08
N TRP A 410 9.66 15.85 -17.02
CA TRP A 410 8.31 16.27 -16.67
C TRP A 410 7.68 17.13 -17.76
N HIS A 411 8.44 18.07 -18.34
CA HIS A 411 7.97 18.84 -19.50
C HIS A 411 7.63 17.93 -20.69
N ASN A 412 8.59 17.10 -21.14
CA ASN A 412 8.47 16.38 -22.40
C ASN A 412 7.53 15.16 -22.32
N SER A 413 7.26 14.66 -21.10
CA SER A 413 6.29 13.60 -20.86
C SER A 413 4.95 14.19 -20.41
N PHE A 414 4.86 14.87 -19.26
CA PHE A 414 3.58 15.21 -18.63
C PHE A 414 2.87 16.42 -19.28
N GLU A 415 3.57 17.56 -19.44
CA GLU A 415 2.98 18.82 -19.93
C GLU A 415 2.84 18.87 -21.45
N ILE A 416 3.94 18.61 -22.16
CA ILE A 416 4.08 18.66 -23.63
C ILE A 416 3.65 20.01 -24.23
N SER A 417 4.17 21.11 -23.68
CA SER A 417 3.94 22.46 -24.25
C SER A 417 4.79 22.71 -25.50
N GLU A 418 4.50 23.79 -26.22
CA GLU A 418 5.26 24.24 -27.40
C GLU A 418 6.61 24.91 -27.04
N ASP A 419 7.00 24.93 -25.76
CA ASP A 419 8.27 25.51 -25.32
C ASP A 419 9.47 24.79 -25.95
N SER A 420 10.29 25.54 -26.67
CA SER A 420 11.55 25.01 -27.25
C SER A 420 12.47 24.41 -26.16
N PRO A 421 13.33 23.42 -26.49
CA PRO A 421 14.25 22.83 -25.51
C PRO A 421 15.12 23.85 -24.76
N SER A 422 15.52 24.93 -25.45
CA SER A 422 16.26 26.05 -24.85
C SER A 422 15.42 26.82 -23.83
N LYS A 423 14.13 27.04 -24.09
CA LYS A 423 13.19 27.69 -23.16
C LYS A 423 12.90 26.79 -21.94
N VAL A 424 12.67 25.49 -22.17
CA VAL A 424 12.51 24.49 -21.09
C VAL A 424 13.72 24.48 -20.15
N LEU A 425 14.95 24.48 -20.70
CA LEU A 425 16.16 24.50 -19.89
C LEU A 425 16.41 25.84 -19.18
N LYS A 426 16.10 26.97 -19.83
CA LYS A 426 16.41 28.31 -19.29
C LYS A 426 15.37 28.81 -18.29
N GLU A 427 14.08 28.67 -18.60
CA GLU A 427 12.98 29.27 -17.84
C GLU A 427 12.42 28.27 -16.83
N ARG A 428 11.85 27.15 -17.28
CA ARG A 428 11.38 26.07 -16.38
C ARG A 428 12.51 25.50 -15.54
N GLY A 429 13.67 25.27 -16.15
CA GLY A 429 14.89 24.84 -15.45
C GLY A 429 15.41 25.89 -14.48
N GLY A 430 15.39 27.18 -14.84
CA GLY A 430 15.75 28.28 -13.94
C GLY A 430 14.81 28.42 -12.74
N PHE A 431 13.51 28.21 -12.93
CA PHE A 431 12.54 28.12 -11.84
C PHE A 431 12.81 26.91 -10.95
N ALA A 432 13.01 25.72 -11.53
CA ALA A 432 13.33 24.50 -10.79
C ALA A 432 14.59 24.68 -9.92
N ASP A 433 15.66 25.21 -10.49
CA ASP A 433 16.93 25.49 -9.81
C ASP A 433 16.76 26.46 -8.63
N ASN A 434 15.95 27.50 -8.80
CA ASN A 434 15.69 28.50 -7.75
C ASN A 434 14.81 27.94 -6.64
N LEU A 435 13.79 27.15 -6.97
CA LEU A 435 12.93 26.45 -6.01
C LEU A 435 13.72 25.38 -5.24
N TYR A 436 14.61 24.64 -5.92
CA TYR A 436 15.55 23.72 -5.28
C TYR A 436 16.44 24.45 -4.26
N LYS A 437 17.09 25.56 -4.65
CA LYS A 437 17.94 26.37 -3.75
C LYS A 437 17.17 26.92 -2.55
N GLN A 438 15.89 27.25 -2.70
CA GLN A 438 15.03 27.77 -1.63
C GLN A 438 14.52 26.66 -0.69
N LEU A 439 14.08 25.52 -1.24
CA LEU A 439 13.23 24.57 -0.53
C LEU A 439 13.92 23.25 -0.16
N LYS A 440 15.06 22.89 -0.77
CA LYS A 440 15.79 21.65 -0.43
C LYS A 440 16.20 21.53 1.05
N ASP A 441 16.46 22.68 1.68
CA ASP A 441 16.84 22.78 3.10
C ASP A 441 15.64 23.18 4.00
N SER A 442 14.48 23.49 3.41
CA SER A 442 13.28 23.89 4.14
C SER A 442 12.48 22.69 4.61
N ARG A 443 12.73 22.25 5.85
CA ARG A 443 11.71 21.52 6.64
C ARG A 443 10.76 22.53 7.30
N PRO A 444 9.44 22.34 7.24
CA PRO A 444 8.48 23.37 7.67
C PRO A 444 8.50 23.61 9.18
N ALA A 445 8.54 24.88 9.57
CA ALA A 445 8.16 25.31 10.92
C ALA A 445 6.65 25.05 11.12
N GLY A 446 6.28 24.54 12.30
CA GLY A 446 4.96 23.96 12.51
C GLY A 446 3.83 24.97 12.73
N SER A 447 2.63 24.61 12.26
CA SER A 447 1.35 25.04 12.84
C SER A 447 0.35 23.89 12.78
N GLY A 448 -0.63 23.88 13.69
CA GLY A 448 -1.45 22.69 13.99
C GLY A 448 -2.77 22.61 13.22
N GLY A 449 -3.10 21.42 12.73
CA GLY A 449 -4.41 21.04 12.18
C GLY A 449 -4.49 19.53 12.05
N VAL A 450 -5.58 18.90 12.49
CA VAL A 450 -5.63 17.43 12.71
C VAL A 450 -6.43 16.71 11.62
N CYS A 451 -5.76 15.79 10.91
CA CYS A 451 -6.31 14.46 10.66
C CYS A 451 -5.16 13.45 10.43
N ALA A 452 -5.23 12.25 11.00
CA ALA A 452 -4.08 11.37 11.16
C ALA A 452 -4.17 10.10 10.28
N SER A 453 -3.58 10.13 9.09
CA SER A 453 -3.25 8.94 8.29
C SER A 453 -1.80 8.51 8.50
N VAL A 454 -1.50 7.21 8.31
CA VAL A 454 -0.13 6.68 8.41
C VAL A 454 0.68 7.20 7.22
N GLY A 455 1.81 7.87 7.47
CA GLY A 455 2.58 8.55 6.42
C GLY A 455 4.07 8.20 6.41
N ASN A 456 4.70 8.23 5.24
CA ASN A 456 6.12 7.91 5.05
C ASN A 456 7.06 9.08 5.41
N GLY A 457 6.86 9.67 6.59
CA GLY A 457 7.83 10.58 7.19
C GLY A 457 9.03 9.80 7.74
N SER A 458 10.22 10.38 7.72
CA SER A 458 11.41 9.72 8.28
C SER A 458 11.26 9.53 9.80
N LEU A 459 12.04 8.62 10.38
CA LEU A 459 12.08 8.38 11.83
C LEU A 459 12.22 9.69 12.63
N GLN A 460 13.01 10.64 12.13
CA GLN A 460 13.25 11.94 12.77
C GLN A 460 12.02 12.87 12.70
N ASP A 461 11.24 12.84 11.61
CA ASP A 461 9.96 13.57 11.51
C ASP A 461 8.93 13.03 12.50
N TYR A 462 8.93 11.71 12.70
CA TYR A 462 8.08 11.06 13.69
C TYR A 462 8.51 11.35 15.12
N VAL A 463 9.81 11.48 15.40
CA VAL A 463 10.31 11.96 16.70
C VAL A 463 9.78 13.38 16.98
N LEU A 464 9.89 14.31 16.03
CA LEU A 464 9.37 15.68 16.19
C LEU A 464 7.84 15.74 16.37
N LYS A 465 7.10 14.77 15.83
CA LYS A 465 5.64 14.65 15.99
C LYS A 465 5.26 14.00 17.34
N TYR A 466 5.98 12.95 17.75
CA TYR A 466 5.56 12.09 18.87
C TYR A 466 6.20 12.42 20.21
N ALA A 467 7.39 13.03 20.21
CA ALA A 467 8.13 13.37 21.42
C ALA A 467 8.14 14.89 21.66
N HIS A 468 8.10 15.30 22.93
CA HIS A 468 8.41 16.68 23.30
C HIS A 468 9.86 17.01 23.01
N HIS A 469 10.09 18.22 22.50
CA HIS A 469 11.40 18.64 21.98
C HIS A 469 12.41 18.93 23.09
N GLU A 470 11.93 19.22 24.29
CA GLU A 470 12.70 19.41 25.52
C GLU A 470 12.47 18.28 26.54
N TYR A 471 13.37 18.15 27.52
CA TYR A 471 13.18 17.21 28.62
C TYR A 471 12.28 17.79 29.74
N HIS A 472 11.21 17.09 30.09
CA HIS A 472 10.41 17.37 31.28
C HIS A 472 10.72 16.38 32.44
N LYS A 473 10.70 16.87 33.69
CA LYS A 473 10.83 16.00 34.87
C LYS A 473 9.59 15.11 35.03
N ALA A 474 9.77 13.90 35.57
CA ALA A 474 8.65 13.02 35.91
C ALA A 474 7.96 13.49 37.22
N PRO A 475 6.65 13.23 37.40
CA PRO A 475 5.73 12.65 36.42
C PRO A 475 5.29 13.67 35.36
N PHE A 476 5.21 13.26 34.09
CA PHE A 476 4.76 14.11 32.98
C PHE A 476 3.92 13.32 31.97
N LEU A 477 2.59 13.45 32.08
CA LEU A 477 1.62 12.63 31.34
C LEU A 477 1.04 13.31 30.07
N LYS A 478 1.40 14.58 29.81
CA LYS A 478 0.83 15.38 28.72
C LYS A 478 1.43 14.99 27.36
N MET A 479 0.86 13.98 26.70
CA MET A 479 1.23 13.61 25.32
C MET A 479 1.16 14.78 24.32
N THR A 480 1.97 14.71 23.25
CA THR A 480 1.69 15.52 22.04
C THR A 480 0.37 15.06 21.41
N PRO A 481 -0.37 15.94 20.69
CA PRO A 481 -1.62 15.54 20.03
C PRO A 481 -1.42 14.42 19.00
N ALA A 482 -0.31 14.46 18.26
CA ALA A 482 0.01 13.44 17.25
C ALA A 482 0.38 12.09 17.88
N TYR A 483 1.06 12.07 19.04
CA TYR A 483 1.34 10.82 19.74
C TYR A 483 0.07 10.20 20.32
N ARG A 484 -0.82 11.01 20.91
CA ARG A 484 -2.12 10.52 21.42
C ARG A 484 -2.93 9.85 20.32
N ALA A 485 -3.07 10.50 19.16
CA ALA A 485 -3.75 9.93 18.00
C ALA A 485 -3.09 8.64 17.48
N ALA A 486 -1.75 8.51 17.58
CA ALA A 486 -1.02 7.30 17.22
C ALA A 486 -1.30 6.15 18.19
N VAL A 487 -1.33 6.43 19.50
CA VAL A 487 -1.68 5.47 20.55
C VAL A 487 -3.14 5.01 20.43
N ASP A 488 -4.08 5.93 20.22
CA ASP A 488 -5.51 5.63 20.02
C ASP A 488 -5.72 4.74 18.78
N ARG A 489 -4.96 4.97 17.71
CA ARG A 489 -4.91 4.11 16.51
C ARG A 489 -4.30 2.75 16.82
N ALA A 490 -3.14 2.72 17.48
CA ALA A 490 -2.43 1.50 17.83
C ALA A 490 -3.29 0.55 18.69
N ILE A 491 -4.04 1.07 19.68
CA ILE A 491 -4.99 0.30 20.48
C ILE A 491 -6.07 -0.34 19.59
N LYS A 492 -6.71 0.44 18.70
CA LYS A 492 -7.74 -0.06 17.76
C LYS A 492 -7.20 -1.11 16.79
N GLU A 493 -5.92 -1.02 16.45
CA GLU A 493 -5.22 -1.95 15.55
C GLU A 493 -4.65 -3.19 16.26
N GLY A 494 -4.86 -3.36 17.57
CA GLY A 494 -4.31 -4.47 18.35
C GLY A 494 -2.79 -4.43 18.51
N ARG A 495 -2.20 -3.22 18.56
CA ARG A 495 -0.76 -3.01 18.70
C ARG A 495 -0.34 -2.75 20.15
N TYR A 496 0.90 -3.09 20.46
CA TYR A 496 1.50 -2.89 21.77
C TYR A 496 1.85 -1.42 22.01
N VAL A 497 1.10 -0.77 22.90
CA VAL A 497 1.34 0.61 23.37
C VAL A 497 1.91 0.68 24.80
N GLY A 498 1.93 -0.43 25.54
CA GLY A 498 2.33 -0.45 26.95
C GLY A 498 1.57 0.53 27.83
N GLY A 499 2.13 0.87 28.99
CA GLY A 499 1.69 2.04 29.76
C GLY A 499 0.42 1.90 30.61
N GLY A 500 -0.06 0.69 30.92
CA GLY A 500 -1.11 0.47 31.93
C GLY A 500 -2.29 1.47 31.88
N ASP A 501 -2.51 2.20 32.96
CA ASP A 501 -3.60 3.17 33.11
C ASP A 501 -3.42 4.49 32.33
N ASN A 502 -2.24 4.75 31.75
CA ASN A 502 -2.04 5.81 30.74
C ASN A 502 -1.41 5.18 29.49
N PRO A 503 -2.19 4.42 28.67
CA PRO A 503 -1.69 3.68 27.53
C PRO A 503 -0.79 4.53 26.63
N GLY A 504 0.28 3.93 26.09
CA GLY A 504 1.28 4.67 25.29
C GLY A 504 2.35 5.40 26.10
N ILE A 505 2.16 5.63 27.40
CA ILE A 505 3.19 6.21 28.26
C ILE A 505 4.08 5.09 28.83
N ASP A 506 4.83 4.46 27.93
CA ASP A 506 5.85 3.46 28.23
C ASP A 506 7.04 3.58 27.28
N CYS A 507 8.23 3.24 27.78
CA CYS A 507 9.47 3.16 27.02
C CYS A 507 9.38 2.18 25.84
N GLY A 508 8.86 0.96 26.08
CA GLY A 508 8.70 -0.08 25.06
C GLY A 508 7.57 0.23 24.08
N GLY A 509 6.45 0.75 24.57
CA GLY A 509 5.32 1.19 23.77
C GLY A 509 5.68 2.32 22.81
N PHE A 510 6.43 3.32 23.29
CA PHE A 510 6.92 4.41 22.46
C PHE A 510 7.86 3.94 21.35
N VAL A 511 8.92 3.20 21.68
CA VAL A 511 9.89 2.73 20.68
C VAL A 511 9.20 1.82 19.65
N THR A 512 8.29 0.95 20.09
CA THR A 512 7.48 0.12 19.18
C THR A 512 6.62 0.97 18.23
N THR A 513 5.88 1.94 18.77
CA THR A 513 4.97 2.79 17.97
C THR A 513 5.74 3.68 17.00
N LEU A 514 6.87 4.25 17.44
CA LEU A 514 7.71 5.12 16.63
C LEU A 514 8.35 4.39 15.45
N VAL A 515 9.01 3.25 15.70
CA VAL A 515 9.75 2.49 14.68
C VAL A 515 8.82 1.86 13.64
N HIS A 516 7.62 1.45 14.07
CA HIS A 516 6.55 0.95 13.19
C HIS A 516 5.93 2.08 12.36
N ASP A 517 5.41 3.15 12.99
CA ASP A 517 4.62 4.17 12.28
C ASP A 517 5.49 5.08 11.39
N SER A 518 6.80 5.18 11.64
CA SER A 518 7.74 5.85 10.73
C SER A 518 8.26 4.95 9.59
N GLY A 519 7.76 3.72 9.46
CA GLY A 519 8.20 2.76 8.45
C GLY A 519 9.68 2.33 8.54
N PHE A 520 10.38 2.62 9.65
CA PHE A 520 11.82 2.29 9.78
C PHE A 520 12.04 0.79 9.90
N GLU A 521 11.17 0.10 10.64
CA GLU A 521 11.04 -1.36 10.62
C GLU A 521 9.59 -1.71 10.96
N PRO A 522 8.70 -1.87 9.96
CA PRO A 522 7.30 -2.22 10.17
C PRO A 522 7.10 -3.54 10.93
N ASN A 523 8.07 -4.45 10.91
CA ASN A 523 8.01 -5.72 11.63
C ASN A 523 8.51 -5.64 13.08
N TYR A 524 8.91 -4.45 13.56
CA TYR A 524 9.52 -4.27 14.88
C TYR A 524 8.60 -4.80 15.99
N ASN A 525 9.18 -5.54 16.95
CA ASN A 525 8.43 -6.15 18.06
C ASN A 525 7.22 -6.96 17.55
N TYR A 526 7.46 -7.98 16.72
CA TYR A 526 6.42 -8.84 16.13
C TYR A 526 5.37 -8.10 15.27
N GLY A 527 5.83 -7.15 14.45
CA GLY A 527 4.94 -6.27 13.67
C GLY A 527 4.07 -5.39 14.56
N SER A 528 4.56 -5.08 15.77
CA SER A 528 3.87 -4.43 16.89
C SER A 528 2.56 -5.07 17.37
N LYS A 529 2.09 -6.19 16.79
CA LYS A 529 0.80 -6.82 17.16
C LYS A 529 0.90 -7.63 18.45
N THR A 530 0.07 -7.33 19.44
CA THR A 530 0.04 -8.11 20.71
C THR A 530 -0.32 -9.57 20.46
N SER A 531 -1.20 -9.84 19.49
CA SER A 531 -1.57 -11.19 19.03
C SER A 531 -0.43 -11.98 18.38
N LYS A 532 0.65 -11.32 17.92
CA LYS A 532 1.88 -11.97 17.46
C LYS A 532 2.98 -12.03 18.55
N GLY A 533 2.68 -11.59 19.77
CA GLY A 533 3.63 -11.57 20.89
C GLY A 533 4.29 -10.22 21.17
N ALA A 534 3.87 -9.13 20.50
CA ALA A 534 4.42 -7.80 20.78
C ALA A 534 4.18 -7.38 22.23
N SER A 535 5.26 -7.04 22.94
CA SER A 535 5.18 -6.72 24.38
C SER A 535 6.33 -5.81 24.84
N ASN A 536 6.61 -5.81 26.14
CA ASN A 536 7.56 -4.95 26.84
C ASN A 536 9.04 -5.20 26.52
N CYS A 537 9.93 -4.39 27.08
CA CYS A 537 11.37 -4.36 26.77
C CYS A 537 12.11 -5.72 26.83
N PRO A 538 11.86 -6.62 27.81
CA PRO A 538 12.40 -7.99 27.77
C PRO A 538 11.98 -8.81 26.55
N VAL A 539 10.74 -8.63 26.06
CA VAL A 539 10.24 -9.31 24.86
C VAL A 539 10.80 -8.67 23.58
N GLN A 540 10.84 -7.33 23.52
CA GLN A 540 11.45 -6.59 22.41
C GLN A 540 12.91 -6.98 22.20
N LYS A 541 13.72 -6.97 23.27
CA LYS A 541 15.12 -7.40 23.20
C LYS A 541 15.23 -8.84 22.71
N ARG A 542 14.39 -9.75 23.23
CA ARG A 542 14.36 -11.16 22.79
C ARG A 542 13.94 -11.33 21.33
N TRP A 543 13.07 -10.48 20.79
CA TRP A 543 12.72 -10.46 19.36
C TRP A 543 13.90 -10.01 18.48
N LEU A 544 14.68 -9.03 18.96
CA LEU A 544 15.91 -8.52 18.32
C LEU A 544 17.11 -9.46 18.45
N ASP A 545 17.13 -10.31 19.48
CA ASP A 545 18.15 -11.36 19.66
C ASP A 545 17.95 -12.56 18.69
N ARG A 546 16.82 -12.64 17.98
CA ARG A 546 16.54 -13.75 17.03
C ARG A 546 17.36 -13.59 15.74
N PRO A 547 17.95 -14.66 15.18
CA PRO A 547 18.77 -14.60 13.96
C PRO A 547 18.04 -14.05 12.72
N ASP A 548 16.74 -14.31 12.60
CA ASP A 548 15.88 -13.90 11.48
C ASP A 548 15.42 -12.44 11.55
N SER A 549 15.57 -11.78 12.71
CA SER A 549 15.12 -10.39 12.90
C SER A 549 15.80 -9.38 11.95
N GLY A 550 16.99 -9.71 11.44
CA GLY A 550 17.85 -8.79 10.70
C GLY A 550 18.42 -7.66 11.56
N TRP A 551 18.31 -7.72 12.89
CA TRP A 551 18.98 -6.80 13.81
C TRP A 551 20.27 -7.43 14.33
N LYS A 552 21.29 -6.62 14.61
CA LYS A 552 22.55 -7.06 15.21
C LYS A 552 22.94 -6.16 16.38
N ILE A 553 23.49 -6.77 17.43
CA ILE A 553 24.12 -6.04 18.54
C ILE A 553 25.36 -5.34 18.00
N ILE A 554 25.47 -4.03 18.22
CA ILE A 554 26.66 -3.22 17.87
C ILE A 554 27.56 -2.94 19.08
N SER A 555 27.05 -3.11 20.30
CA SER A 555 27.87 -2.98 21.53
C SER A 555 28.78 -4.18 21.76
N LYS A 556 30.06 -3.93 22.03
CA LYS A 556 31.04 -4.96 22.41
C LYS A 556 30.77 -5.42 23.84
N LYS A 557 30.51 -6.71 24.03
CA LYS A 557 30.32 -7.34 25.35
C LYS A 557 31.68 -7.64 26.00
N GLY A 558 31.86 -7.27 27.25
CA GLY A 558 33.07 -7.53 28.03
C GLY A 558 32.77 -7.77 29.52
N LYS A 559 33.81 -7.70 30.36
CA LYS A 559 33.71 -7.67 31.83
C LYS A 559 34.45 -6.45 32.37
N ASN A 560 34.00 -5.90 33.48
CA ASN A 560 34.80 -4.94 34.25
C ASN A 560 35.73 -5.67 35.25
N GLU A 561 36.57 -4.91 35.95
CA GLU A 561 37.48 -5.37 37.01
C GLU A 561 36.82 -6.28 38.05
N LYS A 562 35.54 -6.02 38.38
CA LYS A 562 34.75 -6.79 39.34
C LYS A 562 34.02 -7.99 38.70
N GLY A 563 34.51 -8.46 37.55
CA GLY A 563 34.01 -9.61 36.80
C GLY A 563 32.61 -9.45 36.17
N LYS A 564 31.94 -8.31 36.38
CA LYS A 564 30.57 -8.06 35.96
C LYS A 564 30.51 -7.75 34.46
N THR A 565 29.57 -8.37 33.75
CA THR A 565 29.32 -8.10 32.33
C THR A 565 29.07 -6.61 32.09
N ILE A 566 29.76 -6.05 31.10
CA ILE A 566 29.58 -4.69 30.60
C ILE A 566 29.41 -4.73 29.07
N TYR A 567 28.90 -3.63 28.54
CA TYR A 567 28.75 -3.38 27.12
C TYR A 567 29.37 -2.03 26.78
N THR A 568 30.18 -1.94 25.72
CA THR A 568 30.81 -0.70 25.27
C THR A 568 30.52 -0.41 23.81
N ILE A 569 30.48 0.87 23.45
CA ILE A 569 30.17 1.37 22.11
C ILE A 569 30.97 2.67 21.89
N ASN A 570 31.41 2.92 20.66
CA ASN A 570 31.80 4.28 20.29
C ASN A 570 30.52 5.06 19.95
N VAL A 571 30.22 6.13 20.69
CA VAL A 571 28.98 6.89 20.49
C VAL A 571 28.91 7.53 19.10
N ALA A 572 30.06 7.81 18.48
CA ALA A 572 30.11 8.29 17.09
C ALA A 572 29.77 7.23 16.04
N ASP A 573 29.74 5.93 16.39
CA ASP A 573 29.30 4.86 15.48
C ASP A 573 27.77 4.81 15.36
N LEU A 574 27.02 5.43 16.30
CA LEU A 574 25.55 5.37 16.38
C LEU A 574 24.86 6.11 15.22
N ARG A 575 23.70 5.61 14.81
CA ARG A 575 22.91 6.09 13.66
C ARG A 575 21.44 6.21 14.05
N PRO A 576 20.68 7.17 13.48
CA PRO A 576 19.25 7.27 13.70
C PRO A 576 18.55 5.93 13.46
N GLY A 577 17.83 5.45 14.47
CA GLY A 577 17.14 4.15 14.44
C GLY A 577 17.87 3.00 15.13
N ASP A 578 19.08 3.20 15.65
CA ASP A 578 19.66 2.25 16.60
C ASP A 578 18.83 2.24 17.90
N VAL A 579 18.46 1.05 18.39
CA VAL A 579 17.66 0.88 19.60
C VAL A 579 18.53 0.40 20.76
N ALA A 580 18.40 1.04 21.91
CA ALA A 580 19.09 0.71 23.15
C ALA A 580 18.20 -0.06 24.13
N PHE A 581 18.80 -1.01 24.84
CA PHE A 581 18.20 -1.68 25.99
C PHE A 581 19.09 -1.56 27.21
N LYS A 582 18.54 -1.02 28.30
CA LYS A 582 19.21 -1.01 29.60
C LYS A 582 19.12 -2.40 30.21
N VAL A 583 20.25 -2.97 30.64
CA VAL A 583 20.33 -4.31 31.24
C VAL A 583 20.81 -4.19 32.68
N VAL A 584 20.14 -4.87 33.62
CA VAL A 584 20.43 -4.85 35.05
C VAL A 584 20.34 -6.28 35.60
N GLY A 585 21.45 -7.02 35.49
CA GLY A 585 21.46 -8.46 35.71
C GLY A 585 20.71 -9.15 34.57
N SER A 586 19.74 -10.00 34.90
CA SER A 586 18.81 -10.60 33.94
C SER A 586 17.68 -9.66 33.48
N ARG A 587 17.46 -8.53 34.16
CA ARG A 587 16.34 -7.62 33.89
C ARG A 587 16.65 -6.65 32.76
N VAL A 588 15.65 -6.37 31.92
CA VAL A 588 15.69 -5.36 30.85
C VAL A 588 14.64 -4.28 31.14
N PRO A 589 14.86 -3.37 32.11
CA PRO A 589 13.82 -2.47 32.63
C PRO A 589 13.51 -1.25 31.74
N HIS A 590 14.28 -0.98 30.69
CA HIS A 590 14.13 0.26 29.90
C HIS A 590 14.63 0.11 28.47
N THR A 591 13.99 0.80 27.52
CA THR A 591 14.45 0.95 26.13
C THR A 591 14.29 2.39 25.66
N PHE A 592 15.13 2.79 24.71
CA PHE A 592 15.14 4.12 24.10
C PHE A 592 15.81 4.02 22.72
N ILE A 593 15.73 5.07 21.92
CA ILE A 593 16.21 5.06 20.54
C ILE A 593 17.17 6.23 20.28
N PHE A 594 18.27 5.98 19.58
CA PHE A 594 19.15 7.05 19.10
C PHE A 594 18.52 7.65 17.85
N VAL A 595 18.38 8.97 17.83
CA VAL A 595 17.69 9.70 16.77
C VAL A 595 18.63 10.62 15.98
N GLY A 596 19.91 10.66 16.36
CA GLY A 596 20.90 11.59 15.82
C GLY A 596 20.60 13.04 16.18
N LYS A 597 21.35 13.99 15.63
CA LYS A 597 20.95 15.41 15.72
C LYS A 597 19.67 15.61 14.91
N ILE A 598 18.69 16.25 15.52
CA ILE A 598 17.50 16.79 14.86
C ILE A 598 17.40 18.26 15.27
N ASP A 599 17.29 19.18 14.32
CA ASP A 599 17.15 20.59 14.64
C ASP A 599 15.81 20.87 15.34
N GLY A 600 15.84 21.67 16.40
CA GLY A 600 14.73 21.90 17.33
C GLY A 600 14.59 20.86 18.46
N PHE A 601 15.21 19.68 18.37
CA PHE A 601 15.10 18.62 19.39
C PHE A 601 16.35 18.58 20.29
N GLU A 602 16.22 18.73 21.61
CA GLU A 602 17.35 19.00 22.53
C GLU A 602 18.45 17.91 22.57
N ARG A 603 18.15 16.66 22.21
CA ARG A 603 18.98 15.48 22.55
C ARG A 603 19.00 14.47 21.41
N ASN A 604 20.14 13.82 21.20
CA ASN A 604 20.29 12.77 20.16
C ASN A 604 19.59 11.43 20.51
N ILE A 605 18.73 11.42 21.52
CA ILE A 605 17.96 10.26 22.01
C ILE A 605 16.51 10.70 22.21
N ALA A 606 15.56 9.86 21.78
CA ALA A 606 14.16 9.99 22.18
C ALA A 606 13.80 8.85 23.15
N SER A 607 13.02 9.18 24.18
CA SER A 607 12.68 8.24 25.27
C SER A 607 11.34 8.58 25.92
N ALA A 608 10.70 7.58 26.49
CA ALA A 608 9.50 7.66 27.33
C ALA A 608 9.74 6.77 28.57
N SER A 609 8.91 6.87 29.62
CA SER A 609 9.01 5.91 30.74
C SER A 609 7.69 5.64 31.44
N PHE A 610 7.55 4.39 31.88
CA PHE A 610 6.48 3.87 32.73
C PHE A 610 7.04 3.60 34.15
N SER A 611 6.21 3.67 35.19
CA SER A 611 6.57 3.13 36.52
C SER A 611 5.34 2.58 37.26
N GLN A 612 5.54 1.61 38.15
CA GLN A 612 4.44 1.02 38.92
C GLN A 612 4.00 1.89 40.12
N ASP A 613 4.79 2.90 40.47
CA ASP A 613 4.60 3.82 41.60
C ASP A 613 4.05 5.22 41.21
N GLY A 614 3.74 5.44 39.93
CA GLY A 614 3.31 6.74 39.40
C GLY A 614 4.41 7.80 39.22
N GLN A 615 5.54 7.70 39.94
CA GLN A 615 6.53 8.79 40.03
C GLN A 615 7.45 8.91 38.81
N GLY A 616 7.68 7.80 38.08
CA GLY A 616 8.61 7.73 36.95
C GLY A 616 7.98 7.96 35.57
N TRP A 617 6.69 8.25 35.48
CA TRP A 617 5.98 8.33 34.20
C TRP A 617 6.41 9.55 33.38
N ARG A 618 6.76 9.33 32.11
CA ARG A 618 7.01 10.40 31.13
C ARG A 618 6.51 9.96 29.76
N THR A 619 5.63 10.77 29.17
CA THR A 619 5.33 10.73 27.73
C THR A 619 6.62 10.90 26.91
N PRO A 620 6.67 10.52 25.62
CA PRO A 620 7.90 10.62 24.85
C PRO A 620 8.47 12.04 24.81
N MET A 621 9.78 12.16 24.92
CA MET A 621 10.53 13.42 24.96
C MET A 621 12.01 13.23 24.60
N ALA A 622 12.74 14.34 24.51
CA ALA A 622 14.19 14.34 24.39
C ALA A 622 14.85 13.68 25.63
N GLY A 623 15.58 12.59 25.40
CA GLY A 623 16.09 11.70 26.45
C GLY A 623 17.34 12.20 27.18
N LYS A 624 17.52 11.76 28.43
CA LYS A 624 18.71 12.06 29.27
C LYS A 624 19.54 10.82 29.62
N GLU A 625 19.30 9.74 28.89
CA GLU A 625 20.10 8.52 28.92
C GLU A 625 21.52 8.79 28.42
N ASN A 626 22.53 8.23 29.11
CA ASN A 626 23.91 8.28 28.65
C ASN A 626 24.13 7.14 27.62
N PRO A 627 24.41 7.43 26.33
CA PRO A 627 24.59 6.40 25.31
C PRO A 627 25.83 5.53 25.51
N ALA A 628 26.83 6.02 26.25
CA ALA A 628 28.06 5.30 26.60
C ALA A 628 27.97 4.52 27.92
N ALA A 629 26.81 4.51 28.60
CA ALA A 629 26.67 3.81 29.87
C ALA A 629 26.89 2.29 29.71
N THR A 630 27.76 1.72 30.54
CA THR A 630 28.30 0.35 30.37
C THR A 630 27.31 -0.79 30.58
N ASN A 631 26.03 -0.46 30.78
CA ASN A 631 24.92 -1.39 30.93
C ASN A 631 23.83 -1.19 29.86
N ILE A 632 24.14 -0.53 28.74
CA ILE A 632 23.29 -0.38 27.57
C ILE A 632 23.74 -1.34 26.47
N VAL A 633 22.81 -2.10 25.89
CA VAL A 633 23.01 -2.92 24.69
C VAL A 633 22.36 -2.21 23.51
N TRP A 634 23.16 -1.80 22.53
CA TRP A 634 22.69 -1.18 21.29
C TRP A 634 22.50 -2.20 20.17
N TYR A 635 21.38 -2.07 19.45
CA TYR A 635 20.98 -2.88 18.30
C TYR A 635 20.82 -2.01 17.06
N ARG A 636 21.24 -2.52 15.91
CA ARG A 636 21.10 -1.89 14.59
C ARG A 636 20.38 -2.83 13.62
N LYS A 637 19.41 -2.33 12.85
CA LYS A 637 18.88 -3.05 11.69
C LYS A 637 19.95 -3.14 10.61
N VAL A 638 20.19 -4.33 10.08
CA VAL A 638 21.10 -4.58 8.97
C VAL A 638 20.25 -4.96 7.77
N ASN A 639 20.19 -4.06 6.79
CA ASN A 639 19.56 -4.33 5.50
C ASN A 639 20.32 -5.45 4.77
N SER A 640 19.63 -6.23 3.94
CA SER A 640 20.17 -7.42 3.27
C SER A 640 21.27 -7.16 2.22
N TYR A 641 21.69 -5.90 2.04
CA TYR A 641 22.87 -5.52 1.28
C TYR A 641 24.11 -5.57 2.19
N GLY A 642 24.86 -6.67 2.09
CA GLY A 642 26.14 -6.83 2.76
C GLY A 642 27.19 -5.81 2.32
N PRO A 643 28.27 -5.63 3.10
CA PRO A 643 29.33 -4.70 2.74
C PRO A 643 30.01 -5.16 1.43
N ILE A 644 30.23 -4.21 0.51
CA ILE A 644 31.06 -4.45 -0.68
C ILE A 644 32.49 -4.69 -0.21
N GLN A 645 32.91 -5.95 -0.16
CA GLN A 645 34.34 -6.27 -0.14
C GLN A 645 34.94 -5.78 -1.45
N ARG A 646 35.93 -4.90 -1.36
CA ARG A 646 36.74 -4.52 -2.53
C ARG A 646 37.64 -5.70 -2.88
N PRO A 647 37.67 -6.16 -4.14
CA PRO A 647 38.85 -6.85 -4.66
C PRO A 647 40.09 -5.95 -4.53
N ILE A 648 41.25 -6.60 -4.48
CA ILE A 648 42.57 -5.96 -4.53
C ILE A 648 42.98 -5.77 -5.99
#